data_AF-A0A5S6QKG4-F1
#
_entry.id   AF-A0A5S6QKG4-F1
#
_cell.length_a   1.000
_cell.length_b   1.000
_cell.length_c   1.000
_cell.angle_alpha   90.00
_cell.angle_beta   90.00
_cell.angle_gamma   90.00
#
_symmetry.space_group_name_H-M   'P 1'
#
loop_
_entity.id
_entity.type
_entity.pdbx_description
1 polymer ?
#
loop_
_entity_poly.entity_id
_entity_poly.type
_entity_poly.pdbx_seq_one_letter_code
_entity_poly.pdbx_strand_id
1 'polypeptide(L)'
;MTSTVSSVLKRGLLAFTGPQLYGERRNRVTGFVNYNPGVVESIGDSGVYWTHWILSTARMFSPLIAAGLIRGAIPLNVVASGKILLSVLVLSATLYVLRFIGRINSGAYVAFLSHLSEALESSTPAVRHKMQLYDYDFSHHPVEYKWRDEFQGEVVKPRKSALGSLETSIPPCTVADTASWLMAKIVGIYMLYPGTIPFMYRMVKDNLEVGRRKMMEELGGSRFKLETRRGTLLDCMFLDRRNNVEATNASTLVVTCEGYSVLAWNHPGFGHSSGMPWPEEEQAAIDVVMQFALSRGFTEENIVILAWSIGAYPATWAAMHYPNIRGLFLDATFDDLLPLALTLFPAGFSGIVKRTVRNYMNLNIGDLLNCYGGPVTIVRRNRDEILSTNRDSVASQLASIRTNDLVISFLKHRYPLIFTEAFVDLLRSWLSMTPVDRLTNFPDLEASNEGFSAVDFSDATKMSNISDNAQMLRLRQVSSEFGTSSANRTLYCDKAYKQICSVRTNSDCLTVNVCSADSTECFEFSLPRNDIVCSMKVAPNGRAVAIQQSKTIIKFVCFDDPPSFFFFTDYCKSKQSPILGYEWLKSGDMLLIVSYCEVELYQFLPQRKCLKNVRTLRICTSAYIFSSEHSLIVTWSHGRSTPFVILGIEGSSLRRLGRFEVDHVCNESNVQPLLERQVIVVKLYGSLYVAVLLSDLSLPSHGSVQVHLYLVKSCRPNASAECRLSDVLLTDKAGKFAVHTVDDLLLLHQQQMQSTFVFDICVECFARKGKVRYHSPVFLSKLCNPTSVDQPLELYSSRWIFYQPDLIVDESHGRMWRVEFLFQRLCELIPSKANLVAFMINRSNATHEVTSLLETWWSRKQLKLTETRAVCDHLNSLIAKNEVSQKTILSQEELASKVFAPLSELQRAESDWLARVLLEYVRSLWSFNLSVEPVIWNLLVVSLARCGQFQLLQELLHHRVLPDLKALAFNLVSYSANNECCFQMALNMLTRRGDSADEVCELLMAQNNVLSALRYARNLGVLDKVLAVKLIEAASRSENPVLFFSVFQYFEKDVALFKQLQQYIPSDLASFQAKYDHLRGASK
;
A
#
# COMPACT_ATOMS: atom_id res chain seq x y z
N MET A 1 -27.75 -27.08 60.14
CA MET A 1 -29.04 -26.54 59.65
C MET A 1 -29.03 -25.03 59.47
N THR A 2 -28.41 -24.24 60.38
CA THR A 2 -28.30 -22.77 60.24
C THR A 2 -27.44 -22.32 59.04
N SER A 3 -26.37 -23.04 58.69
CA SER A 3 -25.53 -22.73 57.51
C SER A 3 -26.24 -22.97 56.17
N THR A 4 -27.02 -24.05 56.06
CA THR A 4 -27.79 -24.38 54.86
C THR A 4 -28.91 -23.37 54.59
N VAL A 5 -29.65 -22.97 55.63
CA VAL A 5 -30.71 -21.94 55.52
C VAL A 5 -30.11 -20.57 55.16
N SER A 6 -28.96 -20.21 55.75
CA SER A 6 -28.21 -19.00 55.36
C SER A 6 -27.77 -19.01 53.90
N SER A 7 -27.27 -20.15 53.39
CA SER A 7 -26.83 -20.27 51.99
C SER A 7 -27.97 -20.16 50.97
N VAL A 8 -29.18 -20.62 51.33
CA VAL A 8 -30.37 -20.56 50.48
C VAL A 8 -30.94 -19.14 50.48
N LEU A 9 -31.01 -18.48 51.65
CA LEU A 9 -31.39 -17.07 51.77
C LEU A 9 -30.45 -16.16 50.99
N LYS A 10 -29.13 -16.39 51.06
CA LYS A 10 -28.14 -15.63 50.28
C LYS A 10 -28.30 -15.84 48.77
N ARG A 11 -28.52 -17.09 48.32
CA ARG A 11 -28.78 -17.38 46.90
C ARG A 11 -30.09 -16.77 46.41
N GLY A 12 -31.13 -16.76 47.25
CA GLY A 12 -32.38 -16.05 46.97
C GLY A 12 -32.17 -14.53 46.87
N LEU A 13 -31.39 -13.94 47.77
CA LEU A 13 -31.04 -12.52 47.71
C LEU A 13 -30.24 -12.19 46.44
N LEU A 14 -29.27 -13.03 46.08
CA LEU A 14 -28.52 -12.89 44.82
C LEU A 14 -29.39 -13.11 43.59
N ALA A 15 -30.40 -13.97 43.61
CA ALA A 15 -31.36 -14.05 42.50
C ALA A 15 -32.17 -12.76 42.36
N PHE A 16 -32.48 -12.09 43.48
CA PHE A 16 -33.29 -10.87 43.52
C PHE A 16 -32.51 -9.63 43.09
N THR A 17 -31.30 -9.42 43.63
CA THR A 17 -30.46 -8.22 43.35
C THR A 17 -29.22 -8.49 42.51
N GLY A 18 -28.90 -9.74 42.21
CA GLY A 18 -27.61 -10.14 41.65
C GLY A 18 -27.40 -9.76 40.18
N PRO A 19 -26.21 -10.09 39.65
CA PRO A 19 -25.72 -9.57 38.38
C PRO A 19 -26.51 -10.13 37.19
N GLN A 20 -26.61 -9.38 36.09
CA GLN A 20 -27.06 -9.93 34.82
C GLN A 20 -25.98 -10.88 34.26
N LEU A 21 -26.42 -12.05 33.77
CA LEU A 21 -25.56 -13.00 33.06
C LEU A 21 -25.69 -12.72 31.56
N TYR A 22 -24.57 -12.53 30.89
CA TYR A 22 -24.49 -12.25 29.45
C TYR A 22 -24.12 -13.51 28.65
N GLY A 23 -23.33 -14.41 29.22
CA GLY A 23 -22.97 -15.67 28.59
C GLY A 23 -22.22 -16.63 29.50
N GLU A 24 -22.15 -17.88 29.09
CA GLU A 24 -21.42 -18.94 29.81
C GLU A 24 -20.63 -19.82 28.83
N ARG A 25 -19.55 -20.44 29.31
CA ARG A 25 -18.78 -21.43 28.55
C ARG A 25 -18.46 -22.65 29.42
N ARG A 26 -18.29 -23.80 28.78
CA ARG A 26 -17.96 -25.06 29.48
C ARG A 26 -16.53 -25.08 29.98
N ASN A 27 -15.57 -24.66 29.13
CA ASN A 27 -14.14 -24.58 29.42
C ASN A 27 -13.52 -23.34 28.75
N ARG A 28 -12.29 -22.97 29.11
CA ARG A 28 -11.59 -21.82 28.49
C ARG A 28 -11.35 -21.95 26.99
N VAL A 29 -11.36 -23.18 26.46
CA VAL A 29 -11.13 -23.49 25.04
C VAL A 29 -12.42 -23.43 24.21
N THR A 30 -13.58 -23.49 24.85
CA THR A 30 -14.89 -23.39 24.18
C THR A 30 -15.36 -21.95 24.15
N GLY A 31 -15.93 -21.50 23.02
CA GLY A 31 -16.54 -20.17 22.91
C GLY A 31 -17.71 -19.96 23.89
N PHE A 32 -18.03 -18.71 24.18
CA PHE A 32 -19.18 -18.37 25.01
C PHE A 32 -20.49 -18.66 24.26
N VAL A 33 -21.44 -19.22 25.00
CA VAL A 33 -22.84 -19.32 24.60
C VAL A 33 -23.56 -18.15 25.24
N ASN A 34 -24.23 -17.33 24.42
CA ASN A 34 -25.00 -16.19 24.93
C ASN A 34 -26.13 -16.68 25.85
N TYR A 35 -26.27 -16.05 27.01
CA TYR A 35 -27.40 -16.28 27.90
C TYR A 35 -28.61 -15.52 27.37
N ASN A 36 -29.66 -16.25 27.03
CA ASN A 36 -30.92 -15.64 26.59
C ASN A 36 -31.89 -15.61 27.79
N PRO A 37 -32.17 -14.44 28.38
CA PRO A 37 -33.13 -14.33 29.47
C PRO A 37 -34.53 -14.72 28.97
N GLY A 38 -35.29 -15.43 29.81
CA GLY A 38 -36.69 -15.70 29.51
C GLY A 38 -37.52 -14.41 29.44
N VAL A 39 -38.71 -14.46 28.85
CA VAL A 39 -39.59 -13.28 28.67
C VAL A 39 -39.83 -12.53 29.99
N VAL A 40 -40.06 -13.26 31.08
CA VAL A 40 -40.31 -12.71 32.42
C VAL A 40 -39.05 -12.00 32.99
N GLU A 41 -37.87 -12.61 32.83
CA GLU A 41 -36.60 -12.00 33.23
C GLU A 41 -36.30 -10.75 32.39
N SER A 42 -36.52 -10.82 31.07
CA SER A 42 -36.28 -9.69 30.16
C SER A 42 -37.12 -8.47 30.48
N ILE A 43 -38.39 -8.65 30.89
CA ILE A 43 -39.27 -7.57 31.32
C ILE A 43 -38.77 -6.97 32.65
N GLY A 44 -38.41 -7.82 33.61
CA GLY A 44 -37.85 -7.41 34.90
C GLY A 44 -36.54 -6.63 34.75
N ASP A 45 -35.58 -7.15 33.99
CA ASP A 45 -34.28 -6.53 33.72
C ASP A 45 -34.44 -5.17 33.01
N SER A 46 -35.28 -5.10 31.98
CA SER A 46 -35.56 -3.85 31.26
C SER A 46 -36.17 -2.81 32.17
N GLY A 47 -37.12 -3.20 33.02
CA GLY A 47 -37.77 -2.29 33.94
C GLY A 47 -36.82 -1.79 35.04
N VAL A 48 -36.04 -2.69 35.66
CA VAL A 48 -35.04 -2.31 36.67
C VAL A 48 -34.02 -1.33 36.08
N TYR A 49 -33.57 -1.55 34.85
CA TYR A 49 -32.70 -0.63 34.14
C TYR A 49 -33.31 0.78 34.02
N TRP A 50 -34.55 0.90 33.55
CA TRP A 50 -35.21 2.20 33.41
C TRP A 50 -35.38 2.93 34.74
N THR A 51 -35.64 2.20 35.82
CA THR A 51 -35.73 2.82 37.16
C THR A 51 -34.39 3.41 37.62
N HIS A 52 -33.27 2.71 37.40
CA HIS A 52 -31.93 3.22 37.70
C HIS A 52 -31.53 4.40 36.81
N TRP A 53 -31.91 4.35 35.54
CA TRP A 53 -31.67 5.44 34.59
C TRP A 53 -32.42 6.72 35.00
N ILE A 54 -33.72 6.62 35.31
CA ILE A 54 -34.53 7.76 35.78
C ILE A 54 -33.91 8.35 37.05
N LEU A 55 -33.54 7.51 38.02
CA LEU A 55 -32.96 7.98 39.28
C LEU A 55 -31.59 8.64 39.09
N SER A 56 -30.74 8.10 38.22
CA SER A 56 -29.41 8.66 37.94
C SER A 56 -29.51 9.99 37.18
N THR A 57 -30.42 10.06 36.22
CA THR A 57 -30.71 11.30 35.46
C THR A 57 -31.32 12.37 36.37
N ALA A 58 -32.24 11.98 37.25
CA ALA A 58 -32.82 12.87 38.25
C ALA A 58 -31.76 13.40 39.24
N ARG A 59 -30.79 12.57 39.66
CA ARG A 59 -29.66 13.02 40.49
C ARG A 59 -28.77 14.03 39.76
N MET A 60 -28.45 13.77 38.49
CA MET A 60 -27.63 14.67 37.66
C MET A 60 -28.29 16.05 37.49
N PHE A 61 -29.60 16.09 37.24
CA PHE A 61 -30.35 17.35 37.08
C PHE A 61 -30.93 17.91 38.38
N SER A 62 -30.71 17.25 39.52
CA SER A 62 -31.27 17.65 40.82
C SER A 62 -31.00 19.12 41.20
N PRO A 63 -29.86 19.75 40.87
CA PRO A 63 -29.63 21.15 41.19
C PRO A 63 -30.40 22.12 40.27
N LEU A 64 -30.64 21.76 39.00
CA LEU A 64 -31.49 22.53 38.09
C LEU A 64 -32.96 22.41 38.50
N ILE A 65 -33.39 21.21 38.90
CA ILE A 65 -34.72 20.96 39.44
C ILE A 65 -34.90 21.76 40.75
N ALA A 66 -33.91 21.74 41.65
CA ALA A 66 -33.92 22.53 42.88
C ALA A 66 -33.95 24.04 42.60
N ALA A 67 -33.15 24.54 41.65
CA ALA A 67 -33.16 25.94 41.25
C ALA A 67 -34.51 26.35 40.62
N GLY A 68 -35.14 25.47 39.84
CA GLY A 68 -36.48 25.67 39.29
C GLY A 68 -37.58 25.68 40.36
N LEU A 69 -37.45 24.84 41.40
CA LEU A 69 -38.33 24.84 42.57
C LEU A 69 -38.17 26.11 43.42
N ILE A 70 -36.93 26.56 43.65
CA ILE A 70 -36.63 27.79 44.41
C ILE A 70 -37.11 29.04 43.66
N ARG A 71 -37.00 29.07 42.33
CA ARG A 71 -37.51 30.17 41.49
C ARG A 71 -39.02 30.13 41.24
N GLY A 72 -39.74 29.12 41.76
CA GLY A 72 -41.16 28.95 41.54
C GLY A 72 -41.55 28.57 40.09
N ALA A 73 -40.59 28.18 39.25
CA ALA A 73 -40.81 27.79 37.86
C ALA A 73 -41.40 26.37 37.74
N ILE A 74 -41.26 25.54 38.78
CA ILE A 74 -41.82 24.19 38.85
C ILE A 74 -42.91 24.18 39.94
N PRO A 75 -44.20 23.97 39.61
CA PRO A 75 -45.26 23.91 40.61
C PRO A 75 -45.13 22.63 41.46
N LEU A 76 -44.79 22.76 42.74
CA LEU A 76 -44.61 21.63 43.65
C LEU A 76 -45.95 21.22 44.31
N ASN A 77 -46.67 20.27 43.72
CA ASN A 77 -47.80 19.62 44.38
C ASN A 77 -47.30 18.40 45.18
N VAL A 78 -47.19 18.55 46.50
CA VAL A 78 -46.65 17.52 47.41
C VAL A 78 -47.46 16.23 47.37
N VAL A 79 -48.78 16.31 47.25
CA VAL A 79 -49.67 15.14 47.23
C VAL A 79 -49.55 14.38 45.91
N ALA A 80 -49.52 15.08 44.78
CA ALA A 80 -49.30 14.45 43.48
C ALA A 80 -47.90 13.82 43.37
N SER A 81 -46.88 14.53 43.85
CA SER A 81 -45.49 14.04 43.88
C SER A 81 -45.34 12.79 44.75
N GLY A 82 -46.00 12.75 45.91
CA GLY A 82 -46.04 11.57 46.78
C GLY A 82 -46.72 10.36 46.13
N LYS A 83 -47.83 10.57 45.40
CA LYS A 83 -48.51 9.49 44.65
C LYS A 83 -47.65 8.95 43.51
N ILE A 84 -46.96 9.82 42.77
CA ILE A 84 -46.04 9.42 41.69
C ILE A 84 -44.87 8.63 42.28
N LEU A 85 -44.26 9.10 43.36
CA LEU A 85 -43.16 8.41 44.03
C LEU A 85 -43.57 7.01 44.51
N LEU A 86 -44.73 6.90 45.17
CA LEU A 86 -45.25 5.60 45.63
C LEU A 86 -45.54 4.65 44.45
N SER A 87 -46.12 5.16 43.37
CA SER A 87 -46.40 4.38 42.16
C SER A 87 -45.12 3.86 41.50
N VAL A 88 -44.07 4.70 41.44
CA VAL A 88 -42.74 4.32 40.92
C VAL A 88 -42.08 3.28 41.83
N LEU A 89 -42.20 3.40 43.15
CA LEU A 89 -41.66 2.42 44.10
C LEU A 89 -42.35 1.06 43.97
N VAL A 90 -43.68 1.03 43.86
CA VAL A 90 -44.46 -0.21 43.67
C VAL A 90 -44.14 -0.86 42.32
N LEU A 91 -44.05 -0.06 41.26
CA LEU A 91 -43.66 -0.55 39.93
C LEU A 91 -42.25 -1.14 39.96
N SER A 92 -41.29 -0.44 40.57
CA SER A 92 -39.91 -0.93 40.73
C SER A 92 -39.87 -2.25 41.51
N ALA A 93 -40.56 -2.33 42.65
CA ALA A 93 -40.64 -3.57 43.44
C ALA A 93 -41.22 -4.74 42.62
N THR A 94 -42.26 -4.49 41.84
CA THR A 94 -42.87 -5.50 40.95
C THR A 94 -41.87 -5.99 39.89
N LEU A 95 -41.08 -5.09 39.31
CA LEU A 95 -40.07 -5.44 38.31
C LEU A 95 -38.92 -6.29 38.90
N TYR A 96 -38.48 -6.00 40.13
CA TYR A 96 -37.51 -6.86 40.84
C TYR A 96 -38.07 -8.25 41.16
N VAL A 97 -39.37 -8.35 41.50
CA VAL A 97 -40.03 -9.65 41.71
C VAL A 97 -40.13 -10.45 40.41
N LEU A 98 -40.49 -9.83 39.29
CA LEU A 98 -40.51 -10.48 37.98
C LEU A 98 -39.10 -10.98 37.59
N ARG A 99 -38.07 -10.14 37.82
CA ARG A 99 -36.66 -10.50 37.63
C ARG A 99 -36.27 -11.74 38.45
N PHE A 100 -36.63 -11.76 39.72
CA PHE A 100 -36.37 -12.88 40.62
C PHE A 100 -37.03 -14.19 40.16
N ILE A 101 -38.31 -14.14 39.79
CA ILE A 101 -39.06 -15.31 39.29
C ILE A 101 -38.43 -15.84 38.00
N GLY A 102 -38.07 -14.96 37.07
CA GLY A 102 -37.42 -15.34 35.82
C GLY A 102 -36.08 -16.05 36.03
N ARG A 103 -35.27 -15.56 36.99
CA ARG A 103 -33.93 -16.09 37.29
C ARG A 103 -33.92 -17.43 37.99
N ILE A 104 -34.84 -17.68 38.93
CA ILE A 104 -34.92 -18.96 39.63
C ILE A 104 -35.42 -20.08 38.71
N ASN A 105 -36.25 -19.75 37.73
CA ASN A 105 -36.74 -20.70 36.74
C ASN A 105 -35.71 -21.01 35.64
N SER A 106 -34.57 -20.31 35.62
CA SER A 106 -33.49 -20.52 34.64
C SER A 106 -32.41 -21.44 35.22
N GLY A 107 -32.29 -22.66 34.68
CA GLY A 107 -31.30 -23.63 35.13
C GLY A 107 -29.85 -23.14 35.00
N ALA A 108 -29.52 -22.43 33.91
CA ALA A 108 -28.20 -21.85 33.68
C ALA A 108 -27.88 -20.74 34.70
N TYR A 109 -28.85 -19.87 35.00
CA TYR A 109 -28.66 -18.80 35.97
C TYR A 109 -28.49 -19.33 37.40
N VAL A 110 -29.25 -20.37 37.79
CA VAL A 110 -29.11 -21.03 39.09
C VAL A 110 -27.73 -21.69 39.24
N ALA A 111 -27.21 -22.32 38.18
CA ALA A 111 -25.86 -22.88 38.17
C ALA A 111 -24.80 -21.79 38.35
N PHE A 112 -24.92 -20.67 37.63
CA PHE A 112 -24.07 -19.49 37.80
C PHE A 112 -24.13 -18.93 39.24
N LEU A 113 -25.33 -18.75 39.81
CA LEU A 113 -25.51 -18.26 41.18
C LEU A 113 -24.82 -19.14 42.21
N SER A 114 -24.83 -20.46 42.01
CA SER A 114 -24.15 -21.40 42.91
C SER A 114 -22.65 -21.12 42.95
N HIS A 115 -22.01 -21.00 41.79
CA HIS A 115 -20.59 -20.70 41.67
C HIS A 115 -20.25 -19.28 42.16
N LEU A 116 -21.12 -18.29 41.91
CA LEU A 116 -20.93 -16.92 42.40
C LEU A 116 -20.98 -16.86 43.93
N SER A 117 -21.94 -17.55 44.55
CA SER A 117 -22.05 -17.61 46.01
C SER A 117 -20.81 -18.26 46.65
N GLU A 118 -20.28 -19.33 46.04
CA GLU A 118 -19.03 -19.99 46.47
C GLU A 118 -17.81 -19.06 46.35
N ALA A 119 -17.75 -18.27 45.28
CA ALA A 119 -16.66 -17.32 45.02
C ALA A 119 -16.65 -16.11 45.96
N LEU A 120 -17.84 -15.69 46.44
CA LEU A 120 -17.96 -14.61 47.43
C LEU A 120 -17.61 -15.07 48.85
N GLU A 121 -17.77 -16.35 49.15
CA GLU A 121 -17.48 -16.92 50.48
C GLU A 121 -16.04 -17.43 50.63
N SER A 122 -15.43 -17.95 49.55
CA SER A 122 -14.08 -18.51 49.58
C SER A 122 -13.17 -17.87 48.53
N SER A 123 -12.08 -17.23 48.99
CA SER A 123 -11.12 -16.53 48.12
C SER A 123 -10.00 -17.47 47.62
N THR A 124 -10.36 -18.70 47.25
CA THR A 124 -9.40 -19.69 46.73
C THR A 124 -9.19 -19.52 45.21
N PRO A 125 -7.96 -19.70 44.68
CA PRO A 125 -7.67 -19.53 43.24
C PRO A 125 -8.50 -20.44 42.33
N ALA A 126 -8.85 -21.65 42.78
CA ALA A 126 -9.62 -22.63 42.02
C ALA A 126 -11.09 -22.20 41.80
N VAL A 127 -11.73 -21.63 42.83
CA VAL A 127 -13.11 -21.11 42.74
C VAL A 127 -13.15 -19.83 41.90
N ARG A 128 -12.12 -18.99 41.99
CA ARG A 128 -11.95 -17.79 41.14
C ARG A 128 -11.80 -18.14 39.65
N HIS A 129 -11.11 -19.24 39.33
CA HIS A 129 -10.98 -19.71 37.95
C HIS A 129 -12.34 -20.11 37.34
N LYS A 130 -13.28 -20.61 38.15
CA LYS A 130 -14.65 -20.94 37.69
C LYS A 130 -15.44 -19.70 37.30
N MET A 131 -15.19 -18.54 37.94
CA MET A 131 -15.85 -17.27 37.58
C MET A 131 -15.46 -16.76 36.19
N GLN A 132 -14.30 -17.18 35.67
CA GLN A 132 -13.87 -16.83 34.32
C GLN A 132 -14.57 -17.64 33.21
N LEU A 133 -15.46 -18.58 33.58
CA LEU A 133 -16.34 -19.30 32.67
C LEU A 133 -17.64 -18.54 32.38
N TYR A 134 -17.93 -17.48 33.14
CA TYR A 134 -19.15 -16.69 33.01
C TYR A 134 -18.81 -15.26 32.60
N ASP A 135 -19.66 -14.70 31.76
CA ASP A 135 -19.66 -13.28 31.44
C ASP A 135 -20.87 -12.62 32.10
N TYR A 136 -20.66 -11.71 33.05
CA TYR A 136 -21.71 -11.13 33.88
C TYR A 136 -21.39 -9.70 34.37
N ASP A 137 -22.38 -9.05 34.99
CA ASP A 137 -22.23 -7.70 35.55
C ASP A 137 -21.13 -7.63 36.62
N PHE A 138 -20.28 -6.63 36.48
CA PHE A 138 -19.13 -6.37 37.35
C PHE A 138 -19.47 -6.08 38.82
N SER A 139 -20.68 -5.56 39.09
CA SER A 139 -21.10 -5.12 40.43
C SER A 139 -20.87 -6.20 41.49
N HIS A 140 -21.13 -7.46 41.13
CA HIS A 140 -21.02 -8.62 42.01
C HIS A 140 -19.78 -9.49 41.74
N HIS A 141 -18.91 -9.11 40.79
CA HIS A 141 -17.63 -9.78 40.60
C HIS A 141 -16.80 -9.66 41.89
N PRO A 142 -16.14 -10.74 42.37
CA PRO A 142 -15.37 -10.70 43.60
C PRO A 142 -14.12 -9.83 43.45
N VAL A 143 -13.73 -9.09 44.50
CA VAL A 143 -12.48 -8.32 44.49
C VAL A 143 -11.30 -9.29 44.53
N GLU A 144 -10.46 -9.25 43.50
CA GLU A 144 -9.35 -10.20 43.35
C GLU A 144 -8.02 -9.61 43.81
N TYR A 145 -7.89 -8.28 43.77
CA TYR A 145 -6.73 -7.57 44.28
C TYR A 145 -7.16 -6.29 44.98
N LYS A 146 -6.61 -6.07 46.17
CA LYS A 146 -6.80 -4.85 46.95
C LYS A 146 -5.48 -4.13 47.06
N TRP A 147 -5.52 -2.81 46.95
CA TRP A 147 -4.38 -1.95 47.23
C TRP A 147 -3.81 -2.22 48.63
N ARG A 148 -2.48 -2.19 48.77
CA ARG A 148 -1.78 -2.45 50.04
C ARG A 148 -0.84 -1.29 50.40
N ASP A 149 -0.80 -0.95 51.68
CA ASP A 149 0.15 0.01 52.26
C ASP A 149 1.58 -0.53 52.29
N GLU A 150 1.73 -1.85 52.49
CA GLU A 150 3.01 -2.58 52.43
C GLU A 150 3.01 -3.51 51.21
N PHE A 151 3.98 -3.33 50.32
CA PHE A 151 4.13 -4.11 49.09
C PHE A 151 5.56 -4.63 48.98
N GLN A 152 5.72 -5.96 48.85
CA GLN A 152 7.03 -6.65 48.85
C GLN A 152 7.92 -6.39 50.08
N GLY A 153 7.33 -6.11 51.25
CA GLY A 153 8.07 -5.91 52.50
C GLY A 153 8.60 -4.49 52.71
N GLU A 154 8.34 -3.56 51.77
CA GLU A 154 8.62 -2.14 51.91
C GLU A 154 7.33 -1.33 52.09
N VAL A 155 7.37 -0.32 52.97
CA VAL A 155 6.30 0.68 53.08
C VAL A 155 6.33 1.54 51.82
N VAL A 156 5.19 1.64 51.13
CA VAL A 156 5.07 2.51 49.95
C VAL A 156 5.48 3.94 50.34
N LYS A 157 6.57 4.46 49.77
CA LYS A 157 7.10 5.79 50.08
C LYS A 157 5.98 6.83 49.94
N PRO A 158 5.88 7.83 50.84
CA PRO A 158 4.93 8.91 50.71
C PRO A 158 5.18 9.62 49.37
N ARG A 159 4.19 9.52 48.50
CA ARG A 159 4.24 10.05 47.15
C ARG A 159 4.38 11.56 47.20
N LYS A 160 5.50 12.09 46.71
CA LYS A 160 5.72 13.54 46.63
C LYS A 160 4.59 14.14 45.80
N SER A 161 3.88 15.14 46.33
CA SER A 161 3.08 15.97 45.43
C SER A 161 4.07 16.59 44.45
N ALA A 162 3.80 16.47 43.15
CA ALA A 162 4.60 17.17 42.15
C ALA A 162 4.80 18.61 42.60
N LEU A 163 6.05 19.06 42.56
CA LEU A 163 6.44 20.40 42.92
C LEU A 163 5.58 21.34 42.08
N GLY A 164 4.54 21.92 42.68
CA GLY A 164 3.79 22.98 42.05
C GLY A 164 4.81 24.05 41.69
N SER A 165 4.94 24.34 40.40
CA SER A 165 5.31 25.68 39.97
C SER A 165 4.51 26.68 40.83
N LEU A 166 5.12 27.81 41.19
CA LEU A 166 4.48 28.88 41.93
C LEU A 166 3.22 29.38 41.19
N GLU A 167 2.12 28.66 41.22
CA GLU A 167 0.82 29.12 40.80
C GLU A 167 0.17 29.74 42.02
N THR A 168 0.30 31.07 42.11
CA THR A 168 -0.51 31.98 42.93
C THR A 168 -1.79 31.33 43.45
N SER A 169 -1.78 30.97 44.74
CA SER A 169 -2.97 30.47 45.44
C SER A 169 -4.10 31.49 45.23
N ILE A 170 -5.11 31.14 44.45
CA ILE A 170 -6.23 32.03 44.18
C ILE A 170 -6.87 32.32 45.55
N PRO A 171 -6.99 33.60 45.97
CA PRO A 171 -7.46 33.92 47.31
C PRO A 171 -8.83 33.28 47.60
N PRO A 172 -9.05 32.72 48.80
CA PRO A 172 -10.30 32.06 49.15
C PRO A 172 -11.48 33.03 49.04
N CYS A 173 -12.55 32.62 48.36
CA CYS A 173 -13.75 33.41 48.18
C CYS A 173 -14.94 32.47 48.21
N THR A 174 -15.67 32.46 49.32
CA THR A 174 -16.72 31.46 49.61
C THR A 174 -17.77 31.37 48.50
N VAL A 175 -18.17 32.50 47.91
CA VAL A 175 -19.17 32.53 46.82
C VAL A 175 -18.59 31.97 45.52
N ALA A 176 -17.36 32.36 45.16
CA ALA A 176 -16.73 31.85 43.95
C ALA A 176 -16.29 30.38 44.10
N ASP A 177 -15.89 29.96 45.29
CA ASP A 177 -15.51 28.57 45.62
C ASP A 177 -16.70 27.64 45.58
N THR A 178 -17.85 28.05 46.14
CA THR A 178 -19.09 27.27 46.06
C THR A 178 -19.60 27.21 44.64
N ALA A 179 -19.57 28.31 43.89
CA ALA A 179 -19.91 28.30 42.45
C ALA A 179 -18.96 27.40 41.64
N SER A 180 -17.66 27.44 41.91
CA SER A 180 -16.66 26.60 41.24
C SER A 180 -16.83 25.12 41.59
N TRP A 181 -17.09 24.80 42.86
CA TRP A 181 -17.40 23.45 43.30
C TRP A 181 -18.64 22.89 42.61
N LEU A 182 -19.70 23.72 42.54
CA LEU A 182 -20.93 23.37 41.85
C LEU A 182 -20.69 23.15 40.36
N MET A 183 -19.91 24.04 39.73
CA MET A 183 -19.53 23.93 38.32
C MET A 183 -18.76 22.63 38.05
N ALA A 184 -17.78 22.28 38.88
CA ALA A 184 -17.02 21.02 38.77
C ALA A 184 -17.95 19.80 38.87
N LYS A 185 -18.87 19.79 39.85
CA LYS A 185 -19.75 18.64 40.14
C LYS A 185 -20.89 18.43 39.15
N ILE A 186 -21.42 19.51 38.55
CA ILE A 186 -22.60 19.44 37.67
C ILE A 186 -22.21 19.39 36.19
N VAL A 187 -21.20 20.15 35.79
CA VAL A 187 -20.88 20.37 34.36
C VAL A 187 -19.47 19.91 34.05
N GLY A 188 -18.48 20.39 34.81
CA GLY A 188 -17.06 20.21 34.52
C GLY A 188 -16.64 18.75 34.36
N ILE A 189 -16.97 17.89 35.33
CA ILE A 189 -16.55 16.49 35.31
C ILE A 189 -17.16 15.69 34.14
N TYR A 190 -18.42 15.97 33.78
CA TYR A 190 -19.13 15.27 32.70
C TYR A 190 -18.72 15.76 31.30
N MET A 191 -18.33 17.04 31.17
CA MET A 191 -17.76 17.55 29.92
C MET A 191 -16.35 16.99 29.68
N LEU A 192 -15.55 16.87 30.74
CA LEU A 192 -14.20 16.34 30.67
C LEU A 192 -14.19 14.82 30.42
N TYR A 193 -15.13 14.11 31.04
CA TYR A 193 -15.28 12.67 30.95
C TYR A 193 -16.70 12.25 30.52
N PRO A 194 -17.06 12.41 29.25
CA PRO A 194 -18.42 12.13 28.77
C PRO A 194 -18.82 10.66 28.89
N GLY A 195 -17.85 9.73 28.97
CA GLY A 195 -18.09 8.31 29.17
C GLY A 195 -18.70 7.95 30.53
N THR A 196 -18.66 8.87 31.51
CA THR A 196 -19.36 8.71 32.81
C THR A 196 -20.86 8.97 32.71
N ILE A 197 -21.33 9.57 31.60
CA ILE A 197 -22.75 9.83 31.36
C ILE A 197 -23.43 8.50 30.97
N PRO A 198 -24.46 8.03 31.70
CA PRO A 198 -25.08 6.72 31.44
C PRO A 198 -25.61 6.54 30.01
N PHE A 199 -26.10 7.62 29.39
CA PHE A 199 -26.57 7.61 27.99
C PHE A 199 -25.42 7.38 27.00
N MET A 200 -24.30 8.11 27.16
CA MET A 200 -23.12 7.96 26.31
C MET A 200 -22.51 6.57 26.45
N TYR A 201 -22.41 6.07 27.68
CA TYR A 201 -21.97 4.70 27.93
C TYR A 201 -22.84 3.67 27.20
N ARG A 202 -24.18 3.82 27.23
CA ARG A 202 -25.10 2.91 26.52
C ARG A 202 -24.84 2.86 25.01
N MET A 203 -24.56 4.00 24.37
CA MET A 203 -24.30 4.05 22.93
C MET A 203 -23.08 3.22 22.51
N VAL A 204 -22.13 2.99 23.44
CA VAL A 204 -20.88 2.27 23.17
C VAL A 204 -20.85 0.89 23.86
N LYS A 205 -21.77 0.62 24.80
CA LYS A 205 -21.81 -0.58 25.65
C LYS A 205 -21.71 -1.88 24.84
N ASP A 206 -22.52 -2.03 23.81
CA ASP A 206 -22.57 -3.28 23.02
C ASP A 206 -21.23 -3.55 22.33
N ASN A 207 -20.57 -2.50 21.82
CA ASN A 207 -19.23 -2.62 21.21
C ASN A 207 -18.16 -2.98 22.24
N LEU A 208 -18.22 -2.40 23.45
CA LEU A 208 -17.29 -2.73 24.54
C LEU A 208 -17.46 -4.17 25.01
N GLU A 209 -18.69 -4.67 25.07
CA GLU A 209 -18.97 -6.06 25.45
C GLU A 209 -18.50 -7.06 24.40
N VAL A 210 -18.70 -6.76 23.11
CA VAL A 210 -18.19 -7.58 22.01
C VAL A 210 -16.65 -7.60 22.02
N GLY A 211 -16.01 -6.44 22.17
CA GLY A 211 -14.55 -6.35 22.24
C GLY A 211 -13.97 -7.12 23.42
N ARG A 212 -14.61 -7.03 24.60
CA ARG A 212 -14.22 -7.79 25.80
C ARG A 212 -14.38 -9.30 25.60
N ARG A 213 -15.48 -9.76 25.01
CA ARG A 213 -15.69 -11.19 24.69
C ARG A 213 -14.62 -11.69 23.73
N LYS A 214 -14.33 -10.93 22.68
CA LYS A 214 -13.25 -11.24 21.73
C LYS A 214 -11.89 -11.39 22.41
N MET A 215 -11.55 -10.51 23.37
CA MET A 215 -10.33 -10.64 24.16
C MET A 215 -10.31 -11.90 25.04
N MET A 216 -11.45 -12.33 25.58
CA MET A 216 -11.54 -13.55 26.39
C MET A 216 -11.49 -14.84 25.56
N GLU A 217 -12.06 -14.83 24.35
CA GLU A 217 -12.18 -15.99 23.46
C GLU A 217 -10.95 -16.19 22.58
N GLU A 218 -10.57 -15.17 21.81
CA GLU A 218 -9.51 -15.28 20.80
C GLU A 218 -8.12 -15.13 21.41
N LEU A 219 -7.99 -14.27 22.43
CA LEU A 219 -6.70 -13.92 23.02
C LEU A 219 -6.46 -14.61 24.37
N GLY A 220 -7.46 -15.27 24.97
CA GLY A 220 -7.32 -15.95 26.27
C GLY A 220 -7.18 -14.99 27.47
N GLY A 221 -7.64 -13.74 27.34
CA GLY A 221 -7.60 -12.73 28.39
C GLY A 221 -8.48 -13.08 29.60
N SER A 222 -8.10 -12.58 30.77
CA SER A 222 -8.78 -12.78 32.05
C SER A 222 -9.24 -11.44 32.63
N ARG A 223 -10.49 -11.37 33.11
CA ARG A 223 -11.05 -10.17 33.75
C ARG A 223 -10.80 -10.19 35.25
N PHE A 224 -10.44 -9.04 35.81
CA PHE A 224 -10.14 -8.85 37.23
C PHE A 224 -10.84 -7.61 37.78
N LYS A 225 -11.14 -7.66 39.08
CA LYS A 225 -11.65 -6.52 39.85
C LYS A 225 -10.61 -6.08 40.87
N LEU A 226 -10.17 -4.84 40.72
CA LEU A 226 -9.19 -4.22 41.61
C LEU A 226 -9.89 -3.20 42.52
N GLU A 227 -9.49 -3.13 43.78
CA GLU A 227 -9.97 -2.13 44.73
C GLU A 227 -8.85 -1.15 45.06
N THR A 228 -9.07 0.14 44.77
CA THR A 228 -8.12 1.22 45.04
C THR A 228 -8.03 1.51 46.54
N ARG A 229 -7.01 2.27 46.94
CA ARG A 229 -6.87 2.80 48.31
C ARG A 229 -8.11 3.54 48.83
N ARG A 230 -8.88 4.15 47.92
CA ARG A 230 -10.06 4.98 48.24
C ARG A 230 -11.37 4.18 48.20
N GLY A 231 -11.31 2.87 47.99
CA GLY A 231 -12.47 1.99 47.89
C GLY A 231 -13.15 1.99 46.53
N THR A 232 -12.55 2.64 45.51
CA THR A 232 -13.04 2.59 44.13
C THR A 232 -12.73 1.22 43.52
N LEU A 233 -13.74 0.61 42.91
CA LEU A 233 -13.64 -0.69 42.24
C LEU A 233 -13.40 -0.50 40.74
N LEU A 234 -12.32 -1.07 40.22
CA LEU A 234 -11.89 -0.97 38.82
C LEU A 234 -12.08 -2.29 38.06
N ASP A 235 -12.63 -2.17 36.86
CA ASP A 235 -12.76 -3.27 35.91
C ASP A 235 -11.54 -3.31 34.98
N CYS A 236 -10.82 -4.42 34.99
CA CYS A 236 -9.61 -4.58 34.19
C CYS A 236 -9.55 -5.93 33.49
N MET A 237 -8.92 -5.93 32.32
CA MET A 237 -8.63 -7.09 31.48
C MET A 237 -7.11 -7.30 31.46
N PHE A 238 -6.69 -8.50 31.83
CA PHE A 238 -5.29 -8.87 31.88
C PHE A 238 -5.03 -10.07 30.97
N LEU A 239 -4.05 -9.90 30.10
CA LEU A 239 -3.60 -10.89 29.12
C LEU A 239 -2.13 -11.19 29.36
N ASP A 240 -1.83 -12.40 29.84
CA ASP A 240 -0.46 -12.87 30.05
C ASP A 240 -0.04 -13.79 28.91
N ARG A 241 0.91 -13.34 28.09
CA ARG A 241 1.42 -14.11 26.96
C ARG A 241 2.74 -14.83 27.26
N ARG A 242 3.28 -14.75 28.49
CA ARG A 242 4.60 -15.34 28.84
C ARG A 242 4.69 -16.84 28.60
N ASN A 243 3.57 -17.54 28.64
CA ASN A 243 3.48 -18.99 28.39
C ASN A 243 3.18 -19.35 26.91
N ASN A 244 3.10 -18.37 26.01
CA ASN A 244 2.81 -18.60 24.60
C ASN A 244 4.11 -18.69 23.79
N VAL A 245 4.33 -19.84 23.13
CA VAL A 245 5.55 -20.17 22.36
C VAL A 245 5.73 -19.27 21.13
N GLU A 246 4.65 -18.66 20.62
CA GLU A 246 4.67 -17.82 19.41
C GLU A 246 4.96 -16.32 19.69
N ALA A 247 5.02 -15.89 20.96
CA ALA A 247 5.09 -14.47 21.30
C ALA A 247 6.54 -13.98 21.55
N THR A 248 7.08 -13.18 20.63
CA THR A 248 8.50 -12.74 20.61
C THR A 248 8.89 -11.68 21.65
N ASN A 249 7.96 -11.13 22.46
CA ASN A 249 8.23 -10.09 23.48
C ASN A 249 7.33 -10.23 24.74
N ALA A 250 6.94 -11.47 25.08
CA ALA A 250 5.91 -11.71 26.09
C ALA A 250 6.23 -11.25 27.52
N SER A 251 7.51 -11.03 27.84
CA SER A 251 7.98 -10.51 29.14
C SER A 251 7.65 -9.04 29.37
N THR A 252 7.39 -8.28 28.29
CA THR A 252 7.02 -6.86 28.41
C THR A 252 5.51 -6.73 28.61
N LEU A 253 5.12 -6.09 29.71
CA LEU A 253 3.74 -5.72 29.98
C LEU A 253 3.48 -4.34 29.42
N VAL A 254 2.46 -4.20 28.59
CA VAL A 254 1.95 -2.90 28.23
C VAL A 254 0.71 -2.63 29.07
N VAL A 255 0.77 -1.58 29.89
CA VAL A 255 -0.39 -1.04 30.59
C VAL A 255 -1.05 -0.09 29.60
N THR A 256 -2.11 -0.58 28.96
CA THR A 256 -2.70 0.00 27.75
C THR A 256 -4.08 -0.57 27.50
N CYS A 257 -4.79 0.01 26.55
CA CYS A 257 -5.96 -0.63 25.96
C CYS A 257 -5.68 -1.69 24.86
N GLU A 258 -4.49 -1.88 24.24
CA GLU A 258 -4.27 -2.95 23.20
C GLU A 258 -2.80 -3.49 22.96
N GLY A 259 -2.62 -4.76 22.52
CA GLY A 259 -1.48 -5.25 21.68
C GLY A 259 -0.47 -6.34 22.16
N TYR A 260 0.03 -6.28 23.41
CA TYR A 260 1.12 -7.12 23.97
C TYR A 260 0.61 -8.11 25.06
N SER A 261 1.46 -8.59 25.99
CA SER A 261 0.92 -8.89 27.34
C SER A 261 0.31 -7.57 27.82
N VAL A 262 -1.00 -7.54 28.05
CA VAL A 262 -1.77 -6.30 28.17
C VAL A 262 -2.47 -6.29 29.50
N LEU A 263 -2.33 -5.17 30.22
CA LEU A 263 -3.17 -4.83 31.35
C LEU A 263 -4.00 -3.60 30.97
N ALA A 264 -5.22 -3.86 30.53
CA ALA A 264 -6.21 -2.84 30.19
C ALA A 264 -7.14 -2.60 31.38
N TRP A 265 -7.41 -1.34 31.69
CA TRP A 265 -8.23 -0.95 32.83
C TRP A 265 -9.16 0.20 32.45
N ASN A 266 -10.33 0.24 33.08
CA ASN A 266 -11.30 1.32 32.90
C ASN A 266 -11.10 2.38 33.99
N HIS A 267 -11.06 3.65 33.57
CA HIS A 267 -11.10 4.81 34.47
C HIS A 267 -12.26 4.73 35.49
N PRO A 268 -12.13 5.28 36.71
CA PRO A 268 -13.25 5.48 37.61
C PRO A 268 -14.48 6.07 36.90
N GLY A 269 -15.63 5.41 37.06
CA GLY A 269 -16.89 5.80 36.41
C GLY A 269 -17.02 5.45 34.93
N PHE A 270 -16.03 4.80 34.30
CA PHE A 270 -16.10 4.30 32.93
C PHE A 270 -16.37 2.81 32.87
N GLY A 271 -17.05 2.38 31.80
CA GLY A 271 -17.33 0.96 31.59
C GLY A 271 -18.13 0.41 32.76
N HIS A 272 -17.53 -0.54 33.48
CA HIS A 272 -18.11 -1.07 34.70
C HIS A 272 -17.39 -0.61 35.99
N SER A 273 -16.33 0.20 35.88
CA SER A 273 -15.65 0.77 37.06
C SER A 273 -16.60 1.68 37.84
N SER A 274 -16.52 1.62 39.16
CA SER A 274 -17.29 2.48 40.06
C SER A 274 -16.62 3.86 40.23
N GLY A 275 -17.28 4.77 40.96
CA GLY A 275 -16.71 6.08 41.31
C GLY A 275 -16.84 7.12 40.20
N MET A 276 -16.04 8.18 40.31
CA MET A 276 -15.97 9.29 39.36
C MET A 276 -14.49 9.65 39.11
N PRO A 277 -14.11 10.08 37.91
CA PRO A 277 -12.73 10.29 37.48
C PRO A 277 -12.15 11.61 38.01
N TRP A 278 -12.19 11.81 39.32
CA TRP A 278 -11.50 12.93 39.96
C TRP A 278 -9.99 12.71 39.89
N PRO A 279 -9.17 13.77 39.81
CA PRO A 279 -7.72 13.63 39.73
C PRO A 279 -7.14 12.70 40.82
N GLU A 280 -7.60 12.81 42.06
CA GLU A 280 -7.17 11.94 43.18
C GLU A 280 -7.59 10.47 43.00
N GLU A 281 -8.75 10.22 42.38
CA GLU A 281 -9.25 8.87 42.12
C GLU A 281 -8.50 8.22 40.96
N GLU A 282 -8.18 8.99 39.91
CA GLU A 282 -7.34 8.55 38.78
C GLU A 282 -5.94 8.13 39.26
N GLN A 283 -5.34 8.91 40.15
CA GLN A 283 -4.06 8.58 40.79
C GLN A 283 -4.14 7.29 41.61
N ALA A 284 -5.19 7.14 42.43
CA ALA A 284 -5.42 5.92 43.20
C ALA A 284 -5.69 4.71 42.28
N ALA A 285 -6.26 4.95 41.10
CA ALA A 285 -6.61 3.91 40.14
C ALA A 285 -5.39 3.35 39.41
N ILE A 286 -4.57 4.21 38.79
CA ILE A 286 -3.36 3.74 38.12
C ILE A 286 -2.38 3.08 39.10
N ASP A 287 -2.38 3.53 40.35
CA ASP A 287 -1.51 2.98 41.36
C ASP A 287 -1.83 1.51 41.72
N VAL A 288 -3.10 1.18 41.94
CA VAL A 288 -3.47 -0.22 42.19
C VAL A 288 -3.22 -1.10 40.96
N VAL A 289 -3.34 -0.53 39.75
CA VAL A 289 -3.02 -1.22 38.49
C VAL A 289 -1.52 -1.55 38.41
N MET A 290 -0.65 -0.61 38.80
CA MET A 290 0.79 -0.84 38.87
C MET A 290 1.16 -1.89 39.92
N GLN A 291 0.61 -1.79 41.14
CA GLN A 291 0.84 -2.83 42.16
C GLN A 291 0.34 -4.21 41.71
N PHE A 292 -0.81 -4.26 41.02
CA PHE A 292 -1.33 -5.52 40.47
C PHE A 292 -0.37 -6.12 39.43
N ALA A 293 0.15 -5.31 38.50
CA ALA A 293 1.15 -5.75 37.52
C ALA A 293 2.39 -6.35 38.19
N LEU A 294 2.94 -5.66 39.20
CA LEU A 294 4.10 -6.14 39.96
C LEU A 294 3.79 -7.44 40.72
N SER A 295 2.57 -7.57 41.27
CA SER A 295 2.14 -8.80 41.98
C SER A 295 2.04 -10.03 41.06
N ARG A 296 1.91 -9.81 39.74
CA ARG A 296 1.90 -10.85 38.71
C ARG A 296 3.31 -11.23 38.22
N GLY A 297 4.36 -10.69 38.85
CA GLY A 297 5.74 -11.02 38.56
C GLY A 297 6.32 -10.28 37.34
N PHE A 298 5.75 -9.13 36.97
CA PHE A 298 6.44 -8.19 36.09
C PHE A 298 7.33 -7.27 36.93
N THR A 299 8.49 -6.89 36.41
CA THR A 299 9.36 -5.86 36.99
C THR A 299 9.03 -4.51 36.35
N GLU A 300 9.32 -3.39 37.04
CA GLU A 300 9.08 -2.04 36.49
C GLU A 300 9.74 -1.86 35.11
N GLU A 301 10.98 -2.31 34.96
CA GLU A 301 11.77 -2.25 33.70
C GLU A 301 11.14 -3.00 32.52
N ASN A 302 10.15 -3.86 32.78
CA ASN A 302 9.40 -4.58 31.77
C ASN A 302 8.01 -3.99 31.51
N ILE A 303 7.67 -2.86 32.14
CA ILE A 303 6.37 -2.19 31.99
C ILE A 303 6.51 -0.98 31.05
N VAL A 304 5.65 -0.93 30.03
CA VAL A 304 5.45 0.25 29.18
C VAL A 304 4.05 0.78 29.44
N ILE A 305 3.91 2.08 29.66
CA ILE A 305 2.59 2.72 29.82
C ILE A 305 2.22 3.41 28.51
N LEU A 306 1.11 2.98 27.89
CA LEU A 306 0.53 3.64 26.73
C LEU A 306 -0.68 4.47 27.18
N ALA A 307 -0.65 5.75 26.86
CA ALA A 307 -1.71 6.68 27.21
C ALA A 307 -2.20 7.43 25.98
N TRP A 308 -3.52 7.55 25.87
CA TRP A 308 -4.18 8.32 24.84
C TRP A 308 -4.93 9.49 25.46
N SER A 309 -4.73 10.69 24.91
CA SER A 309 -5.44 11.90 25.30
C SER A 309 -5.39 12.16 26.81
N ILE A 310 -6.55 12.27 27.46
CA ILE A 310 -6.68 12.51 28.90
C ILE A 310 -6.07 11.41 29.78
N GLY A 311 -5.94 10.19 29.26
CA GLY A 311 -5.27 9.08 29.94
C GLY A 311 -3.79 9.33 30.21
N ALA A 312 -3.19 10.37 29.63
CA ALA A 312 -1.82 10.77 29.91
C ALA A 312 -1.64 11.27 31.35
N TYR A 313 -2.68 11.82 32.00
CA TYR A 313 -2.59 12.28 33.38
C TYR A 313 -2.22 11.17 34.38
N PRO A 314 -2.98 10.06 34.49
CA PRO A 314 -2.58 8.95 35.34
C PRO A 314 -1.25 8.32 34.88
N ALA A 315 -0.95 8.33 33.58
CA ALA A 315 0.27 7.75 33.05
C ALA A 315 1.55 8.51 33.42
N THR A 316 1.54 9.85 33.32
CA THR A 316 2.69 10.68 33.74
C THR A 316 2.84 10.69 35.24
N TRP A 317 1.73 10.66 35.99
CA TRP A 317 1.79 10.47 37.45
C TRP A 317 2.41 9.13 37.83
N ALA A 318 2.09 8.05 37.11
CA ALA A 318 2.69 6.74 37.32
C ALA A 318 4.17 6.73 36.94
N ALA A 319 4.54 7.32 35.80
CA ALA A 319 5.94 7.46 35.38
C ALA A 319 6.79 8.21 36.42
N MET A 320 6.23 9.25 37.06
CA MET A 320 6.91 9.97 38.14
C MET A 320 7.14 9.11 39.39
N HIS A 321 6.22 8.21 39.74
CA HIS A 321 6.29 7.38 40.95
C HIS A 321 6.93 6.00 40.76
N TYR A 322 6.92 5.51 39.52
CA TYR A 322 7.55 4.26 39.07
C TYR A 322 8.59 4.61 37.99
N PRO A 323 9.72 5.24 38.38
CA PRO A 323 10.65 5.84 37.42
C PRO A 323 11.43 4.82 36.58
N ASN A 324 11.44 3.55 36.99
CA ASN A 324 12.18 2.50 36.29
C ASN A 324 11.33 1.82 35.20
N ILE A 325 10.15 2.36 34.87
CA ILE A 325 9.37 1.83 33.74
C ILE A 325 10.19 1.87 32.44
N ARG A 326 9.95 0.89 31.57
CA ARG A 326 10.67 0.74 30.30
C ARG A 326 10.50 1.95 29.39
N GLY A 327 9.32 2.57 29.43
CA GLY A 327 9.01 3.73 28.62
C GLY A 327 7.57 4.20 28.76
N LEU A 328 7.36 5.46 28.40
CA LEU A 328 6.06 6.12 28.39
C LEU A 328 5.70 6.51 26.96
N PHE A 329 4.53 6.11 26.49
CA PHE A 329 4.04 6.45 25.15
C PHE A 329 2.76 7.28 25.26
N LEU A 330 2.82 8.52 24.77
CA LEU A 330 1.77 9.52 24.88
C LEU A 330 1.22 9.85 23.49
N ASP A 331 -0.02 9.46 23.20
CA ASP A 331 -0.69 9.75 21.92
C ASP A 331 -1.75 10.82 22.08
N ALA A 332 -1.68 11.88 21.25
CA ALA A 332 -2.68 12.93 21.12
C ALA A 332 -3.12 13.50 22.47
N THR A 333 -2.16 14.01 23.25
CA THR A 333 -2.38 14.54 24.60
C THR A 333 -1.96 16.01 24.73
N PHE A 334 -2.18 16.61 25.90
CA PHE A 334 -1.99 18.03 26.19
C PHE A 334 -1.09 18.23 27.42
N ASP A 335 -0.64 19.47 27.63
CA ASP A 335 0.19 19.88 28.76
C ASP A 335 -0.62 20.30 30.00
N ASP A 336 -1.65 21.11 29.80
CA ASP A 336 -2.52 21.68 30.83
C ASP A 336 -3.98 21.75 30.34
N LEU A 337 -4.93 21.44 31.21
CA LEU A 337 -6.36 21.48 30.92
C LEU A 337 -6.92 22.91 30.81
N LEU A 338 -6.36 23.88 31.55
CA LEU A 338 -6.95 25.21 31.68
C LEU A 338 -7.18 25.92 30.33
N PRO A 339 -6.21 25.96 29.39
CA PRO A 339 -6.39 26.62 28.10
C PRO A 339 -7.50 25.98 27.25
N LEU A 340 -7.65 24.65 27.31
CA LEU A 340 -8.72 23.93 26.62
C LEU A 340 -10.08 24.29 27.21
N ALA A 341 -10.19 24.31 28.54
CA ALA A 341 -11.44 24.67 29.21
C ALA A 341 -11.91 26.09 28.87
N LEU A 342 -10.99 27.05 28.80
CA LEU A 342 -11.33 28.45 28.48
C LEU A 342 -11.90 28.64 27.06
N THR A 343 -11.61 27.74 26.12
CA THR A 343 -12.16 27.80 24.75
C THR A 343 -13.60 27.29 24.66
N LEU A 344 -14.05 26.49 25.64
CA LEU A 344 -15.38 25.91 25.66
C LEU A 344 -16.42 26.83 26.33
N PHE A 345 -15.97 27.72 27.20
CA PHE A 345 -16.86 28.61 27.98
C PHE A 345 -16.82 30.05 27.47
N PRO A 346 -17.96 30.79 27.53
CA PRO A 346 -17.97 32.21 27.18
C PRO A 346 -17.00 33.02 28.06
N ALA A 347 -16.40 34.07 27.48
CA ALA A 347 -15.35 34.87 28.13
C ALA A 347 -15.75 35.42 29.53
N GLY A 348 -17.04 35.71 29.74
CA GLY A 348 -17.59 36.17 31.02
C GLY A 348 -17.48 35.16 32.18
N PHE A 349 -17.30 33.87 31.89
CA PHE A 349 -17.14 32.81 32.90
C PHE A 349 -15.67 32.43 33.17
N SER A 350 -14.72 33.04 32.46
CA SER A 350 -13.29 32.69 32.54
C SER A 350 -12.73 32.64 33.96
N GLY A 351 -13.12 33.58 34.84
CA GLY A 351 -12.69 33.61 36.24
C GLY A 351 -13.16 32.40 37.05
N ILE A 352 -14.42 31.99 36.89
CA ILE A 352 -14.99 30.81 37.57
C ILE A 352 -14.39 29.53 36.98
N VAL A 353 -14.22 29.45 35.65
CA VAL A 353 -13.61 28.30 34.98
C VAL A 353 -12.17 28.10 35.45
N LYS A 354 -11.36 29.16 35.50
CA LYS A 354 -9.98 29.10 36.01
C LYS A 354 -9.91 28.57 37.42
N ARG A 355 -10.77 29.08 38.32
CA ARG A 355 -10.86 28.62 39.70
C ARG A 355 -11.33 27.17 39.82
N THR A 356 -12.30 26.78 38.99
CA THR A 356 -12.84 25.42 38.92
C THR A 356 -11.77 24.41 38.49
N VAL A 357 -11.05 24.69 37.40
CA VAL A 357 -9.99 23.80 36.89
C VAL A 357 -8.88 23.67 37.93
N ARG A 358 -8.35 24.79 38.44
CA ARG A 358 -7.21 24.75 39.38
C ARG A 358 -7.53 24.11 40.72
N ASN A 359 -8.74 24.29 41.27
CA ASN A 359 -9.09 23.76 42.59
C ASN A 359 -9.61 22.31 42.55
N TYR A 360 -10.26 21.88 41.46
CA TYR A 360 -10.99 20.60 41.44
C TYR A 360 -10.63 19.66 40.29
N MET A 361 -10.03 20.17 39.20
CA MET A 361 -9.75 19.38 37.98
C MET A 361 -8.37 19.71 37.40
N ASN A 362 -7.36 19.86 38.26
CA ASN A 362 -6.03 20.28 37.81
C ASN A 362 -5.27 19.10 37.18
N LEU A 363 -5.32 19.00 35.86
CA LEU A 363 -4.60 18.00 35.08
C LEU A 363 -3.30 18.60 34.52
N ASN A 364 -2.23 18.54 35.30
CA ASN A 364 -0.91 19.12 34.99
C ASN A 364 0.04 18.08 34.36
N ILE A 365 -0.32 17.58 33.17
CA ILE A 365 0.41 16.50 32.49
C ILE A 365 1.86 16.91 32.19
N GLY A 366 2.09 18.16 31.77
CA GLY A 366 3.43 18.66 31.47
C GLY A 366 4.37 18.67 32.68
N ASP A 367 3.88 19.15 33.84
CA ASP A 367 4.68 19.20 35.07
C ASP A 367 5.04 17.80 35.58
N LEU A 368 4.08 16.87 35.50
CA LEU A 368 4.29 15.47 35.87
C LEU A 368 5.29 14.79 34.93
N LEU A 369 5.19 15.04 33.62
CA LEU A 369 6.10 14.49 32.62
C LEU A 369 7.53 15.00 32.82
N ASN A 370 7.70 16.26 33.18
CA ASN A 370 9.01 16.87 33.45
C ASN A 370 9.73 16.20 34.63
N CYS A 371 9.00 15.59 35.56
CA CYS A 371 9.58 14.86 36.68
C CYS A 371 10.04 13.43 36.32
N TYR A 372 9.77 12.95 35.09
CA TYR A 372 10.13 11.61 34.65
C TYR A 372 11.42 11.61 33.82
N GLY A 373 12.39 10.80 34.24
CA GLY A 373 13.73 10.76 33.65
C GLY A 373 13.96 9.71 32.55
N GLY A 374 12.99 8.81 32.32
CA GLY A 374 13.13 7.67 31.41
C GLY A 374 12.68 7.97 29.97
N PRO A 375 12.61 6.94 29.11
CA PRO A 375 12.24 7.09 27.70
C PRO A 375 10.79 7.53 27.50
N VAL A 376 10.56 8.52 26.64
CA VAL A 376 9.22 9.04 26.30
C VAL A 376 9.06 9.09 24.78
N THR A 377 7.92 8.60 24.28
CA THR A 377 7.50 8.80 22.89
C THR A 377 6.21 9.62 22.87
N ILE A 378 6.21 10.72 22.13
CA ILE A 378 5.04 11.60 21.98
C ILE A 378 4.56 11.53 20.54
N VAL A 379 3.32 11.09 20.34
CA VAL A 379 2.64 11.12 19.04
C VAL A 379 1.76 12.36 18.98
N ARG A 380 2.24 13.33 18.19
CA ARG A 380 1.48 14.54 17.86
C ARG A 380 0.68 14.29 16.58
N ARG A 381 -0.65 14.49 16.64
CA ARG A 381 -1.53 14.39 15.47
C ARG A 381 -1.66 15.76 14.82
N ASN A 382 -1.43 15.83 13.50
CA ASN A 382 -1.52 17.09 12.74
C ASN A 382 -2.97 17.58 12.51
N ARG A 383 -3.97 16.73 12.79
CA ARG A 383 -5.40 17.04 12.59
C ARG A 383 -6.16 16.69 13.85
N ASP A 384 -5.93 17.48 14.90
CA ASP A 384 -6.58 17.32 16.18
C ASP A 384 -7.59 18.45 16.43
N GLU A 385 -8.88 18.12 16.33
CA GLU A 385 -9.99 19.07 16.51
C GLU A 385 -10.28 19.34 18.00
N ILE A 386 -9.84 18.45 18.89
CA ILE A 386 -10.17 18.50 20.32
C ILE A 386 -9.12 19.31 21.08
N LEU A 387 -7.84 19.14 20.74
CA LEU A 387 -6.71 19.75 21.46
C LEU A 387 -6.26 21.11 20.90
N SER A 388 -6.92 21.64 19.87
CA SER A 388 -6.62 22.95 19.29
C SER A 388 -7.43 24.06 19.98
N THR A 389 -6.76 25.13 20.42
CA THR A 389 -7.44 26.25 21.10
C THR A 389 -7.94 27.34 20.14
N ASN A 390 -7.44 27.40 18.91
CA ASN A 390 -7.93 28.31 17.88
C ASN A 390 -8.43 27.51 16.67
N ARG A 391 -9.64 27.81 16.18
CA ARG A 391 -10.30 27.08 15.09
C ARG A 391 -10.52 27.92 13.83
N ASP A 392 -9.99 29.13 13.76
CA ASP A 392 -10.27 30.12 12.72
C ASP A 392 -9.67 29.73 11.35
N SER A 393 -8.50 29.09 11.34
CA SER A 393 -7.82 28.61 10.14
C SER A 393 -7.02 27.33 10.41
N VAL A 394 -6.68 26.57 9.36
CA VAL A 394 -5.88 25.33 9.49
C VAL A 394 -4.49 25.61 10.08
N ALA A 395 -3.85 26.71 9.70
CA ALA A 395 -2.56 27.12 10.26
C ALA A 395 -2.68 27.51 11.74
N SER A 396 -3.74 28.25 12.10
CA SER A 396 -4.04 28.63 13.48
C SER A 396 -4.37 27.40 14.35
N GLN A 397 -5.05 26.40 13.77
CA GLN A 397 -5.31 25.12 14.44
C GLN A 397 -4.00 24.39 14.74
N LEU A 398 -3.12 24.21 13.75
CA LEU A 398 -1.82 23.53 13.92
C LEU A 398 -0.92 24.20 14.95
N ALA A 399 -0.88 25.54 14.95
CA ALA A 399 -0.12 26.33 15.92
C ALA A 399 -0.63 26.15 17.36
N SER A 400 -1.96 26.03 17.51
CA SER A 400 -2.64 26.04 18.80
C SER A 400 -2.90 24.65 19.41
N ILE A 401 -2.35 23.58 18.82
CA ILE A 401 -2.41 22.22 19.37
C ILE A 401 -1.63 22.17 20.68
N ARG A 402 -2.28 21.79 21.78
CA ARG A 402 -1.65 21.72 23.12
C ARG A 402 -0.51 20.70 23.24
N THR A 403 -0.47 19.68 22.38
CA THR A 403 0.71 18.78 22.29
C THR A 403 1.99 19.55 21.95
N ASN A 404 1.91 20.68 21.24
CA ASN A 404 3.06 21.54 20.97
C ASN A 404 3.68 22.05 22.26
N ASP A 405 2.84 22.61 23.15
CA ASP A 405 3.28 23.13 24.44
C ASP A 405 3.84 22.03 25.35
N LEU A 406 3.27 20.82 25.29
CA LEU A 406 3.81 19.65 26.01
C LEU A 406 5.22 19.30 25.53
N VAL A 407 5.42 19.17 24.22
CA VAL A 407 6.74 18.85 23.62
C VAL A 407 7.75 19.92 23.98
N ILE A 408 7.38 21.20 23.87
CA ILE A 408 8.26 22.33 24.18
C ILE A 408 8.63 22.33 25.66
N SER A 409 7.66 22.18 26.57
CA SER A 409 7.90 22.12 28.02
C SER A 409 8.85 20.98 28.38
N PHE A 410 8.61 19.80 27.81
CA PHE A 410 9.42 18.61 28.03
C PHE A 410 10.86 18.77 27.54
N LEU A 411 11.05 19.23 26.30
CA LEU A 411 12.38 19.42 25.71
C LEU A 411 13.17 20.52 26.42
N LYS A 412 12.50 21.62 26.79
CA LYS A 412 13.10 22.72 27.58
C LYS A 412 13.56 22.25 28.95
N HIS A 413 12.79 21.38 29.61
CA HIS A 413 13.17 20.83 30.92
C HIS A 413 14.31 19.80 30.80
N ARG A 414 14.24 18.90 29.80
CA ARG A 414 15.21 17.81 29.62
C ARG A 414 16.56 18.30 29.10
N TYR A 415 16.56 19.31 28.22
CA TYR A 415 17.75 19.82 27.54
C TYR A 415 17.82 21.36 27.59
N PRO A 416 17.88 21.97 28.78
CA PRO A 416 17.77 23.42 28.97
C PRO A 416 18.90 24.22 28.29
N LEU A 417 20.06 23.60 28.05
CA LEU A 417 21.19 24.23 27.36
C LEU A 417 21.03 24.26 25.83
N ILE A 418 20.18 23.39 25.26
CA ILE A 418 19.93 23.30 23.81
C ILE A 418 18.70 24.15 23.45
N PHE A 419 17.62 24.01 24.21
CA PHE A 419 16.34 24.70 23.96
C PHE A 419 16.32 26.07 24.65
N THR A 420 17.15 26.99 24.15
CA THR A 420 17.11 28.43 24.50
C THR A 420 15.81 29.07 24.00
N GLU A 421 15.43 30.26 24.51
CA GLU A 421 14.19 30.95 24.09
C GLU A 421 14.11 31.13 22.56
N ALA A 422 15.22 31.50 21.91
CA ALA A 422 15.29 31.64 20.46
C ALA A 422 15.02 30.32 19.72
N PHE A 423 15.51 29.19 20.26
CA PHE A 423 15.26 27.87 19.67
C PHE A 423 13.83 27.39 19.94
N VAL A 424 13.25 27.75 21.08
CA VAL A 424 11.85 27.47 21.39
C VAL A 424 10.93 28.19 20.41
N ASP A 425 11.21 29.44 20.06
CA ASP A 425 10.45 30.19 19.05
C ASP A 425 10.56 29.54 17.66
N LEU A 426 11.76 29.08 17.30
CA LEU A 426 11.99 28.32 16.07
C LEU A 426 11.18 27.01 16.06
N LEU A 427 11.20 26.26 17.16
CA LEU A 427 10.45 25.01 17.32
C LEU A 427 8.94 25.26 17.26
N ARG A 428 8.44 26.34 17.87
CA ARG A 428 7.03 26.75 17.79
C ARG A 428 6.63 27.04 16.35
N SER A 429 7.46 27.77 15.61
CA SER A 429 7.26 28.04 14.18
C SER A 429 7.23 26.73 13.39
N TRP A 430 8.20 25.84 13.57
CA TRP A 430 8.24 24.53 12.92
C TRP A 430 7.00 23.68 13.24
N LEU A 431 6.58 23.62 14.51
CA LEU A 431 5.40 22.87 14.93
C LEU A 431 4.11 23.45 14.32
N SER A 432 4.01 24.76 14.13
CA SER A 432 2.84 25.42 13.53
C SER A 432 2.66 25.15 12.03
N MET A 433 3.72 24.69 11.36
CA MET A 433 3.74 24.42 9.92
C MET A 433 3.18 23.03 9.58
N THR A 434 2.61 22.90 8.38
CA THR A 434 2.27 21.59 7.82
C THR A 434 3.55 20.80 7.48
N PRO A 435 3.49 19.46 7.34
CA PRO A 435 4.64 18.68 6.88
C PRO A 435 5.25 19.21 5.58
N VAL A 436 4.43 19.74 4.67
CA VAL A 436 4.87 20.32 3.40
C VAL A 436 5.60 21.65 3.61
N ASP A 437 5.06 22.52 4.47
CA ASP A 437 5.70 23.81 4.78
C ASP A 437 7.02 23.62 5.53
N ARG A 438 7.14 22.59 6.38
CA ARG A 438 8.40 22.23 7.07
C ARG A 438 9.48 21.82 6.09
N LEU A 439 9.13 20.98 5.11
CA LEU A 439 10.05 20.57 4.06
C LEU A 439 10.53 21.76 3.21
N THR A 440 9.72 22.82 3.11
CA THR A 440 10.04 24.05 2.37
C THR A 440 10.93 24.98 3.19
N ASN A 441 10.62 25.18 4.48
CA ASN A 441 11.28 26.16 5.33
C ASN A 441 12.47 25.60 6.13
N PHE A 442 12.53 24.28 6.34
CA PHE A 442 13.54 23.57 7.13
C PHE A 442 14.04 22.28 6.45
N PRO A 443 14.54 22.35 5.20
CA PRO A 443 14.91 21.18 4.41
C PRO A 443 16.03 20.34 5.04
N ASP A 444 16.98 20.97 5.73
CA ASP A 444 18.14 20.27 6.32
C ASP A 444 17.78 19.45 7.57
N LEU A 445 16.78 19.91 8.35
CA LEU A 445 16.28 19.18 9.53
C LEU A 445 15.52 17.91 9.12
N GLU A 446 14.72 18.00 8.05
CA GLU A 446 13.95 16.86 7.52
C GLU A 446 14.82 15.90 6.69
N ALA A 447 16.00 16.32 6.22
CA ALA A 447 16.95 15.50 5.47
C ALA A 447 17.87 14.63 6.37
N SER A 448 18.01 14.99 7.66
CA SER A 448 18.89 14.32 8.62
C SER A 448 18.32 13.02 9.23
N ASN A 449 17.90 12.08 8.39
CA ASN A 449 17.32 10.78 8.82
C ASN A 449 18.38 9.70 9.11
N GLU A 450 19.27 9.94 10.07
CA GLU A 450 20.03 8.88 10.73
C GLU A 450 19.40 8.54 12.11
N GLY A 451 18.32 7.76 12.12
CA GLY A 451 17.79 7.19 13.37
C GLY A 451 16.31 6.82 13.38
N PHE A 452 16.02 5.53 13.23
CA PHE A 452 14.73 4.83 13.39
C PHE A 452 13.64 5.06 12.32
N SER A 453 13.23 3.94 11.72
CA SER A 453 12.55 3.83 10.43
C SER A 453 11.18 4.52 10.34
N ALA A 454 11.06 5.47 9.41
CA ALA A 454 9.90 5.68 8.57
C ALA A 454 10.41 5.95 7.15
N VAL A 455 10.18 5.00 6.24
CA VAL A 455 10.73 4.95 4.89
C VAL A 455 10.09 6.02 4.01
N ASP A 456 10.95 6.85 3.40
CA ASP A 456 10.85 7.62 2.16
C ASP A 456 9.55 8.37 1.84
N PHE A 457 9.52 9.66 2.19
CA PHE A 457 8.59 10.67 1.63
C PHE A 457 9.29 11.97 1.15
N SER A 458 10.63 12.03 1.21
CA SER A 458 11.40 13.27 0.94
C SER A 458 11.62 13.61 -0.55
N ASP A 459 11.17 12.77 -1.49
CA ASP A 459 11.36 13.05 -2.94
C ASP A 459 10.17 13.79 -3.58
N ALA A 460 9.01 13.91 -2.91
CA ALA A 460 7.81 14.50 -3.51
C ALA A 460 7.84 16.05 -3.58
N THR A 461 8.55 16.74 -2.68
CA THR A 461 8.55 18.22 -2.63
C THR A 461 9.64 18.88 -3.48
N LYS A 462 10.73 18.16 -3.83
CA LYS A 462 11.63 18.62 -4.91
C LYS A 462 10.97 18.52 -6.29
N MET A 463 9.96 17.66 -6.44
CA MET A 463 9.22 17.53 -7.68
C MET A 463 8.19 18.65 -7.91
N SER A 464 7.69 19.36 -6.90
CA SER A 464 6.59 20.33 -7.14
C SER A 464 7.00 21.57 -7.94
N ASN A 465 8.26 22.03 -7.85
CA ASN A 465 8.72 23.20 -8.60
C ASN A 465 9.17 22.87 -10.04
N ILE A 466 9.43 21.59 -10.36
CA ILE A 466 9.85 21.13 -11.70
C ILE A 466 8.69 20.41 -12.44
N SER A 467 7.80 19.72 -11.70
CA SER A 467 6.70 18.92 -12.28
C SER A 467 5.50 19.73 -12.77
N ASP A 468 5.36 21.00 -12.40
CA ASP A 468 4.19 21.79 -12.79
C ASP A 468 4.10 22.07 -14.30
N ASN A 469 5.19 21.84 -15.06
CA ASN A 469 5.23 22.05 -16.51
C ASN A 469 5.65 20.82 -17.33
N ALA A 470 5.79 19.64 -16.71
CA ALA A 470 6.24 18.46 -17.44
C ALA A 470 5.08 17.78 -18.20
N GLN A 471 5.04 17.98 -19.51
CA GLN A 471 4.02 17.39 -20.38
C GLN A 471 4.55 16.09 -21.01
N MET A 472 4.12 14.94 -20.49
CA MET A 472 4.61 13.61 -20.88
C MET A 472 3.57 12.78 -21.63
N LEU A 473 2.36 13.29 -21.73
CA LEU A 473 1.22 12.58 -22.31
C LEU A 473 0.72 13.39 -23.50
N ARG A 474 0.76 12.81 -24.70
CA ARG A 474 0.29 13.45 -25.92
C ARG A 474 -1.08 12.92 -26.31
N LEU A 475 -1.92 13.83 -26.82
CA LEU A 475 -3.16 13.46 -27.48
C LEU A 475 -2.91 13.26 -28.99
N ARG A 476 -3.18 12.06 -29.49
CA ARG A 476 -3.19 11.75 -30.92
C ARG A 476 -4.63 11.70 -31.41
N GLN A 477 -4.95 12.45 -32.46
CA GLN A 477 -6.29 12.43 -33.04
C GLN A 477 -6.56 11.08 -33.72
N VAL A 478 -7.73 10.50 -33.44
CA VAL A 478 -8.26 9.36 -34.19
C VAL A 478 -8.96 9.88 -35.43
N SER A 479 -8.80 9.19 -36.57
CA SER A 479 -9.19 9.65 -37.90
C SER A 479 -10.69 9.91 -38.11
N SER A 480 -11.57 9.30 -37.32
CA SER A 480 -13.01 9.46 -37.47
C SER A 480 -13.55 10.66 -36.67
N GLU A 481 -14.13 11.63 -37.35
CA GLU A 481 -14.87 12.73 -36.71
C GLU A 481 -16.37 12.38 -36.64
N PHE A 482 -16.95 12.44 -35.45
CA PHE A 482 -18.37 12.16 -35.24
C PHE A 482 -19.17 13.44 -35.05
N GLY A 483 -18.56 14.64 -35.14
CA GLY A 483 -19.17 15.97 -35.06
C GLY A 483 -19.87 16.31 -33.73
N THR A 484 -20.18 17.59 -33.53
CA THR A 484 -20.53 18.13 -32.20
C THR A 484 -21.96 17.83 -31.76
N SER A 485 -22.14 17.72 -30.44
CA SER A 485 -23.46 17.60 -29.80
C SER A 485 -24.26 18.89 -29.98
N SER A 486 -25.50 18.77 -30.48
CA SER A 486 -26.42 19.90 -30.72
C SER A 486 -27.85 19.50 -30.36
N ALA A 487 -28.80 20.44 -30.29
CA ALA A 487 -30.18 20.13 -29.92
C ALA A 487 -30.83 19.02 -30.78
N ASN A 488 -30.35 18.82 -32.02
CA ASN A 488 -30.86 17.81 -32.95
C ASN A 488 -29.97 16.54 -33.01
N ARG A 489 -28.89 16.47 -32.23
CA ARG A 489 -27.90 15.37 -32.30
C ARG A 489 -27.54 14.84 -30.92
N THR A 490 -27.83 13.57 -30.68
CA THR A 490 -27.50 12.84 -29.44
C THR A 490 -26.40 11.81 -29.69
N LEU A 491 -25.55 11.57 -28.69
CA LEU A 491 -24.43 10.64 -28.79
C LEU A 491 -24.65 9.46 -27.83
N TYR A 492 -24.58 8.24 -28.36
CA TYR A 492 -24.55 7.01 -27.57
C TYR A 492 -23.20 6.34 -27.77
N CYS A 493 -22.61 5.82 -26.70
CA CYS A 493 -21.29 5.25 -26.76
C CYS A 493 -21.30 3.78 -26.34
N ASP A 494 -20.62 2.95 -27.11
CA ASP A 494 -20.28 1.58 -26.76
C ASP A 494 -18.84 1.53 -26.24
N LYS A 495 -18.71 1.34 -24.92
CA LYS A 495 -17.41 1.24 -24.24
C LYS A 495 -16.65 -0.04 -24.61
N ALA A 496 -17.37 -1.13 -24.89
CA ALA A 496 -16.77 -2.44 -25.10
C ALA A 496 -16.03 -2.51 -26.43
N TYR A 497 -16.53 -1.82 -27.46
CA TYR A 497 -15.96 -1.81 -28.81
C TYR A 497 -15.47 -0.43 -29.26
N LYS A 498 -15.41 0.55 -28.35
CA LYS A 498 -14.90 1.90 -28.62
C LYS A 498 -15.64 2.57 -29.79
N GLN A 499 -16.96 2.38 -29.87
CA GLN A 499 -17.82 2.93 -30.93
C GLN A 499 -18.68 4.08 -30.39
N ILE A 500 -18.92 5.08 -31.24
CA ILE A 500 -19.79 6.21 -30.96
C ILE A 500 -20.90 6.23 -32.01
N CYS A 501 -22.14 6.09 -31.57
CA CYS A 501 -23.34 6.23 -32.38
C CYS A 501 -23.88 7.66 -32.23
N SER A 502 -23.72 8.46 -33.27
CA SER A 502 -24.30 9.79 -33.38
C SER A 502 -25.70 9.67 -34.01
N VAL A 503 -26.74 10.06 -33.27
CA VAL A 503 -28.13 10.05 -33.75
C VAL A 503 -28.59 11.47 -34.05
N ARG A 504 -28.88 11.76 -35.32
CA ARG A 504 -29.46 13.03 -35.79
C ARG A 504 -30.97 12.89 -35.98
N THR A 505 -31.70 13.88 -35.48
CA THR A 505 -33.16 13.90 -35.52
C THR A 505 -33.62 14.72 -36.72
N ASN A 506 -34.18 14.06 -37.75
CA ASN A 506 -34.77 14.70 -38.92
C ASN A 506 -36.31 14.72 -38.81
N SER A 507 -37.01 15.35 -39.76
CA SER A 507 -38.49 15.47 -39.73
C SER A 507 -39.21 14.13 -39.63
N ASP A 508 -38.72 13.10 -40.34
CA ASP A 508 -39.43 11.83 -40.50
C ASP A 508 -38.64 10.61 -40.01
N CYS A 509 -37.33 10.74 -39.78
CA CYS A 509 -36.45 9.65 -39.36
C CYS A 509 -35.33 10.10 -38.40
N LEU A 510 -34.78 9.14 -37.67
CA LEU A 510 -33.54 9.28 -36.89
C LEU A 510 -32.39 8.72 -37.74
N THR A 511 -31.43 9.55 -38.12
CA THR A 511 -30.24 9.10 -38.86
C THR A 511 -29.13 8.78 -37.87
N VAL A 512 -28.65 7.54 -37.87
CA VAL A 512 -27.59 7.06 -36.98
C VAL A 512 -26.31 6.90 -37.77
N ASN A 513 -25.25 7.57 -37.33
CA ASN A 513 -23.90 7.40 -37.86
C ASN A 513 -23.01 6.79 -36.77
N VAL A 514 -22.37 5.67 -37.07
CA VAL A 514 -21.54 4.90 -36.14
C VAL A 514 -20.08 5.07 -36.55
N CYS A 515 -19.31 5.69 -35.68
CA CYS A 515 -17.87 5.86 -35.83
C CYS A 515 -17.15 4.96 -34.82
N SER A 516 -16.16 4.21 -35.25
CA SER A 516 -15.31 3.40 -34.37
C SER A 516 -13.96 4.08 -34.16
N ALA A 517 -13.37 3.94 -32.98
CA ALA A 517 -12.00 4.41 -32.76
C ALA A 517 -10.95 3.57 -33.53
N ASP A 518 -11.30 2.33 -33.89
CA ASP A 518 -10.37 1.36 -34.49
C ASP A 518 -10.59 1.17 -36.00
N SER A 519 -11.66 1.73 -36.58
CA SER A 519 -11.93 1.69 -38.03
C SER A 519 -12.17 3.08 -38.60
N THR A 520 -11.67 3.33 -39.81
CA THR A 520 -11.92 4.57 -40.55
C THR A 520 -13.31 4.60 -41.20
N GLU A 521 -13.91 3.43 -41.40
CA GLU A 521 -15.25 3.30 -41.99
C GLU A 521 -16.33 3.70 -40.98
N CYS A 522 -17.25 4.55 -41.43
CA CYS A 522 -18.43 4.95 -40.67
C CYS A 522 -19.65 4.23 -41.24
N PHE A 523 -20.49 3.68 -40.36
CA PHE A 523 -21.70 2.96 -40.75
C PHE A 523 -22.92 3.85 -40.49
N GLU A 524 -23.71 4.13 -41.53
CA GLU A 524 -24.89 5.00 -41.46
C GLU A 524 -26.18 4.23 -41.75
N PHE A 525 -27.21 4.43 -40.93
CA PHE A 525 -28.54 3.84 -41.13
C PHE A 525 -29.65 4.74 -40.56
N SER A 526 -30.91 4.49 -40.93
CA SER A 526 -32.07 5.30 -40.50
C SER A 526 -33.04 4.49 -39.66
N LEU A 527 -33.61 5.10 -38.61
CA LEU A 527 -34.64 4.54 -37.73
C LEU A 527 -35.93 5.38 -37.77
N PRO A 528 -37.12 4.81 -37.48
CA PRO A 528 -38.37 5.56 -37.34
C PRO A 528 -38.33 6.53 -36.16
N ARG A 529 -38.97 7.69 -36.30
CA ARG A 529 -38.96 8.78 -35.31
C ARG A 529 -39.62 8.44 -33.96
N ASN A 530 -40.54 7.47 -33.92
CA ASN A 530 -41.35 7.18 -32.73
C ASN A 530 -40.62 6.38 -31.64
N ASP A 531 -39.39 5.92 -31.86
CA ASP A 531 -38.66 5.14 -30.88
C ASP A 531 -37.88 6.02 -29.89
N ILE A 532 -38.14 5.82 -28.59
CA ILE A 532 -37.33 6.40 -27.51
C ILE A 532 -36.03 5.59 -27.40
N VAL A 533 -34.88 6.27 -27.46
CA VAL A 533 -33.55 5.64 -27.37
C VAL A 533 -32.88 6.05 -26.05
N CYS A 534 -32.74 5.12 -25.11
CA CYS A 534 -31.97 5.31 -23.88
C CYS A 534 -30.50 4.92 -24.05
N SER A 535 -30.24 3.84 -24.78
CA SER A 535 -28.89 3.41 -25.18
C SER A 535 -28.98 2.62 -26.49
N MET A 536 -27.88 2.60 -27.24
CA MET A 536 -27.79 1.90 -28.52
C MET A 536 -26.40 1.28 -28.65
N LYS A 537 -26.33 0.01 -29.08
CA LYS A 537 -25.06 -0.69 -29.37
C LYS A 537 -25.19 -1.52 -30.64
N VAL A 538 -24.20 -1.41 -31.50
CA VAL A 538 -24.14 -2.13 -32.78
C VAL A 538 -23.32 -3.40 -32.57
N ALA A 539 -23.76 -4.51 -33.15
CA ALA A 539 -23.01 -5.75 -33.12
C ALA A 539 -21.68 -5.56 -33.87
N PRO A 540 -20.54 -6.09 -33.37
CA PRO A 540 -19.24 -5.97 -34.04
C PRO A 540 -19.19 -6.45 -35.49
N ASN A 541 -20.09 -7.35 -35.88
CA ASN A 541 -20.23 -7.84 -37.26
C ASN A 541 -21.05 -6.91 -38.18
N GLY A 542 -21.57 -5.79 -37.66
CA GLY A 542 -22.37 -4.81 -38.40
C GLY A 542 -23.77 -5.27 -38.80
N ARG A 543 -24.24 -6.45 -38.34
CA ARG A 543 -25.50 -7.06 -38.81
C ARG A 543 -26.73 -6.73 -37.96
N ALA A 544 -26.52 -6.27 -36.73
CA ALA A 544 -27.61 -6.00 -35.80
C ALA A 544 -27.32 -4.80 -34.89
N VAL A 545 -28.39 -4.16 -34.42
CA VAL A 545 -28.36 -3.07 -33.43
C VAL A 545 -29.30 -3.43 -32.29
N ALA A 546 -28.81 -3.31 -31.08
CA ALA A 546 -29.59 -3.41 -29.86
C ALA A 546 -29.90 -1.99 -29.36
N ILE A 547 -31.19 -1.69 -29.16
CA ILE A 547 -31.71 -0.37 -28.78
C ILE A 547 -32.51 -0.52 -27.49
N GLN A 548 -32.03 0.07 -26.40
CA GLN A 548 -32.78 0.08 -25.15
C GLN A 548 -33.78 1.22 -25.14
N GLN A 549 -35.07 0.89 -25.00
CA GLN A 549 -36.15 1.89 -24.94
C GLN A 549 -36.53 2.28 -23.52
N SER A 550 -36.33 1.36 -22.58
CA SER A 550 -36.62 1.57 -21.16
C SER A 550 -35.73 0.67 -20.30
N LYS A 551 -35.85 0.79 -18.97
CA LYS A 551 -35.15 -0.10 -18.03
C LYS A 551 -35.60 -1.58 -18.10
N THR A 552 -36.62 -1.90 -18.89
CA THR A 552 -37.18 -3.25 -19.01
C THR A 552 -37.24 -3.77 -20.44
N ILE A 553 -37.03 -2.92 -21.46
CA ILE A 553 -37.24 -3.28 -22.87
C ILE A 553 -36.00 -2.96 -23.71
N ILE A 554 -35.50 -3.96 -24.44
CA ILE A 554 -34.50 -3.81 -25.51
C ILE A 554 -35.12 -4.28 -26.83
N LYS A 555 -35.06 -3.43 -27.86
CA LYS A 555 -35.43 -3.74 -29.24
C LYS A 555 -34.22 -4.11 -30.06
N PHE A 556 -34.41 -5.02 -31.02
CA PHE A 556 -33.37 -5.42 -31.95
C PHE A 556 -33.74 -5.06 -33.38
N VAL A 557 -32.78 -4.48 -34.09
CA VAL A 557 -32.86 -4.14 -35.51
C VAL A 557 -31.81 -4.95 -36.24
N CYS A 558 -32.18 -5.64 -37.30
CA CYS A 558 -31.26 -6.41 -38.15
C CYS A 558 -31.16 -5.78 -39.52
N PHE A 559 -29.99 -5.88 -40.13
CA PHE A 559 -29.74 -5.49 -41.50
C PHE A 559 -29.68 -6.75 -42.38
N ASP A 560 -30.59 -6.87 -43.33
CA ASP A 560 -30.52 -7.86 -44.41
C ASP A 560 -29.78 -7.23 -45.61
N ASP A 561 -29.08 -8.04 -46.40
CA ASP A 561 -28.58 -7.67 -47.74
C ASP A 561 -29.64 -8.08 -48.78
N PRO A 562 -30.34 -7.16 -49.50
CA PRO A 562 -30.25 -5.69 -49.54
C PRO A 562 -31.07 -4.99 -48.41
N PRO A 563 -30.83 -3.69 -48.11
CA PRO A 563 -31.20 -3.07 -46.83
C PRO A 563 -32.70 -2.87 -46.70
N SER A 564 -33.36 -3.90 -46.21
CA SER A 564 -34.75 -3.85 -45.77
C SER A 564 -34.76 -3.95 -44.25
N PHE A 565 -35.32 -2.93 -43.60
CA PHE A 565 -35.39 -2.85 -42.14
C PHE A 565 -36.43 -3.86 -41.64
N PHE A 566 -36.00 -4.83 -40.83
CA PHE A 566 -36.92 -5.68 -40.10
C PHE A 566 -36.71 -5.50 -38.60
N PHE A 567 -37.74 -4.97 -37.95
CA PHE A 567 -37.86 -5.04 -36.50
C PHE A 567 -38.20 -6.47 -36.11
N PHE A 568 -37.49 -7.03 -35.15
CA PHE A 568 -37.97 -8.25 -34.53
C PHE A 568 -37.58 -8.32 -33.06
N THR A 569 -38.56 -8.79 -32.28
CA THR A 569 -38.51 -9.12 -30.86
C THR A 569 -38.12 -7.99 -29.90
N ASP A 570 -39.08 -7.63 -29.06
CA ASP A 570 -38.84 -6.89 -27.83
C ASP A 570 -38.35 -7.87 -26.76
N TYR A 571 -37.13 -7.68 -26.26
CA TYR A 571 -36.71 -8.33 -25.03
C TYR A 571 -37.33 -7.59 -23.84
N CYS A 572 -38.22 -8.25 -23.10
CA CYS A 572 -38.92 -7.64 -21.97
C CYS A 572 -38.63 -8.37 -20.65
N LYS A 573 -38.25 -7.63 -19.60
CA LYS A 573 -38.11 -8.12 -18.22
C LYS A 573 -39.16 -7.53 -17.29
N SER A 574 -39.40 -8.20 -16.17
CA SER A 574 -40.31 -7.71 -15.14
C SER A 574 -39.78 -6.41 -14.52
N LYS A 575 -40.68 -5.56 -14.01
CA LYS A 575 -40.30 -4.35 -13.28
C LYS A 575 -39.45 -4.64 -12.02
N GLN A 576 -39.50 -5.87 -11.50
CA GLN A 576 -38.76 -6.31 -10.32
C GLN A 576 -37.28 -6.65 -10.61
N SER A 577 -36.93 -6.92 -11.87
CA SER A 577 -35.55 -7.20 -12.30
C SER A 577 -35.19 -6.29 -13.48
N PRO A 578 -34.96 -4.98 -13.24
CA PRO A 578 -34.59 -4.05 -14.29
C PRO A 578 -33.25 -4.45 -14.94
N ILE A 579 -33.13 -4.11 -16.22
CA ILE A 579 -31.92 -4.29 -17.02
C ILE A 579 -30.91 -3.24 -16.58
N LEU A 580 -29.74 -3.68 -16.11
CA LEU A 580 -28.61 -2.82 -15.77
C LEU A 580 -27.83 -2.44 -17.03
N GLY A 581 -27.71 -3.36 -17.99
CA GLY A 581 -27.20 -3.09 -19.33
C GLY A 581 -27.01 -4.36 -20.15
N TYR A 582 -26.42 -4.21 -21.34
CA TYR A 582 -26.22 -5.29 -22.31
C TYR A 582 -24.96 -5.02 -23.14
N GLU A 583 -24.31 -6.09 -23.58
CA GLU A 583 -23.02 -6.04 -24.29
C GLU A 583 -23.00 -7.09 -25.40
N TRP A 584 -22.54 -6.72 -26.60
CA TRP A 584 -22.25 -7.71 -27.64
C TRP A 584 -20.95 -8.45 -27.30
N LEU A 585 -20.85 -9.72 -27.69
CA LEU A 585 -19.58 -10.46 -27.63
C LEU A 585 -18.80 -10.32 -28.94
N LYS A 586 -17.50 -10.63 -28.90
CA LYS A 586 -16.57 -10.39 -30.03
C LYS A 586 -17.01 -11.04 -31.35
N SER A 587 -17.73 -12.16 -31.30
CA SER A 587 -18.26 -12.82 -32.49
C SER A 587 -19.40 -12.05 -33.18
N GLY A 588 -20.04 -11.10 -32.49
CA GLY A 588 -21.22 -10.37 -32.98
C GLY A 588 -22.52 -11.20 -32.99
N ASP A 589 -22.44 -12.52 -32.82
CA ASP A 589 -23.60 -13.42 -32.84
C ASP A 589 -24.17 -13.69 -31.44
N MET A 590 -23.55 -13.18 -30.39
CA MET A 590 -23.93 -13.43 -29.00
C MET A 590 -24.06 -12.10 -28.25
N LEU A 591 -25.10 -12.00 -27.43
CA LEU A 591 -25.44 -10.84 -26.63
C LEU A 591 -25.52 -11.21 -25.16
N LEU A 592 -24.79 -10.48 -24.33
CA LEU A 592 -24.87 -10.54 -22.88
C LEU A 592 -25.89 -9.52 -22.39
N ILE A 593 -26.83 -9.94 -21.53
CA ILE A 593 -27.78 -9.05 -20.85
C ILE A 593 -27.57 -9.21 -19.34
N VAL A 594 -27.34 -8.10 -18.66
CA VAL A 594 -27.16 -8.06 -17.20
C VAL A 594 -28.35 -7.34 -16.58
N SER A 595 -29.10 -8.07 -15.76
CA SER A 595 -30.23 -7.57 -14.98
C SER A 595 -29.92 -7.64 -13.48
N TYR A 596 -30.75 -7.00 -12.65
CA TYR A 596 -30.53 -6.94 -11.20
C TYR A 596 -30.35 -8.31 -10.52
N CYS A 597 -30.99 -9.38 -11.01
CA CYS A 597 -30.90 -10.73 -10.42
C CYS A 597 -30.29 -11.80 -11.34
N GLU A 598 -30.02 -11.47 -12.59
CA GLU A 598 -29.68 -12.46 -13.62
C GLU A 598 -28.64 -11.91 -14.61
N VAL A 599 -27.65 -12.73 -14.94
CA VAL A 599 -26.72 -12.54 -16.05
C VAL A 599 -27.07 -13.56 -17.12
N GLU A 600 -27.47 -13.10 -18.30
CA GLU A 600 -28.04 -13.93 -19.35
C GLU A 600 -27.26 -13.79 -20.65
N LEU A 601 -27.07 -14.91 -21.33
CA LEU A 601 -26.38 -14.98 -22.61
C LEU A 601 -27.37 -15.43 -23.68
N TYR A 602 -27.57 -14.60 -24.70
CA TYR A 602 -28.43 -14.83 -25.83
C TYR A 602 -27.61 -15.03 -27.10
N GLN A 603 -28.02 -15.96 -27.95
CA GLN A 603 -27.52 -16.12 -29.30
C GLN A 603 -28.47 -15.43 -30.28
N PHE A 604 -27.91 -14.55 -31.09
CA PHE A 604 -28.59 -13.94 -32.21
C PHE A 604 -28.64 -14.91 -33.39
N LEU A 605 -29.84 -15.18 -33.88
CA LEU A 605 -30.07 -16.07 -35.02
C LEU A 605 -30.68 -15.25 -36.18
N PRO A 606 -29.85 -14.69 -37.09
CA PRO A 606 -30.31 -13.80 -38.15
C PRO A 606 -31.42 -14.42 -39.02
N GLN A 607 -31.23 -15.69 -39.42
CA GLN A 607 -32.18 -16.43 -40.27
C GLN A 607 -33.57 -16.59 -39.64
N ARG A 608 -33.63 -16.68 -38.30
CA ARG A 608 -34.89 -16.90 -37.57
C ARG A 608 -35.47 -15.62 -37.00
N LYS A 609 -34.80 -14.49 -37.20
CA LYS A 609 -35.21 -13.19 -36.67
C LYS A 609 -35.63 -13.29 -35.19
N CYS A 610 -34.78 -13.92 -34.37
CA CYS A 610 -35.03 -14.07 -32.93
C CYS A 610 -33.73 -14.20 -32.12
N LEU A 611 -33.87 -14.00 -30.80
CA LEU A 611 -32.82 -14.27 -29.81
C LEU A 611 -33.11 -15.59 -29.08
N LYS A 612 -32.13 -16.49 -29.06
CA LYS A 612 -32.20 -17.75 -28.31
C LYS A 612 -31.43 -17.61 -27.00
N ASN A 613 -32.09 -17.81 -25.86
CA ASN A 613 -31.37 -17.89 -24.58
C ASN A 613 -30.47 -19.13 -24.57
N VAL A 614 -29.18 -18.94 -24.30
CA VAL A 614 -28.17 -19.99 -24.23
C VAL A 614 -27.84 -20.33 -22.78
N ARG A 615 -27.70 -19.32 -21.93
CA ARG A 615 -27.35 -19.50 -20.52
C ARG A 615 -27.93 -18.40 -19.66
N THR A 616 -28.46 -18.76 -18.50
CA THR A 616 -28.88 -17.82 -17.46
C THR A 616 -28.16 -18.17 -16.16
N LEU A 617 -27.55 -17.18 -15.51
CA LEU A 617 -26.89 -17.30 -14.22
C LEU A 617 -27.56 -16.33 -13.22
N ARG A 618 -28.09 -16.87 -12.12
CA ARG A 618 -28.76 -16.06 -11.10
C ARG A 618 -27.76 -15.47 -10.12
N ILE A 619 -27.51 -14.16 -10.23
CA ILE A 619 -26.64 -13.39 -9.36
C ILE A 619 -27.32 -12.03 -9.11
N CYS A 620 -27.57 -11.71 -7.85
CA CYS A 620 -28.02 -10.38 -7.47
C CYS A 620 -26.85 -9.40 -7.56
N THR A 621 -26.95 -8.43 -8.45
CA THR A 621 -25.90 -7.43 -8.71
C THR A 621 -26.52 -6.05 -8.85
N SER A 622 -25.85 -5.04 -8.30
CA SER A 622 -26.29 -3.64 -8.42
C SER A 622 -25.63 -2.92 -9.59
N ALA A 623 -24.40 -3.31 -9.94
CA ALA A 623 -23.66 -2.76 -11.07
C ALA A 623 -22.67 -3.78 -11.63
N TYR A 624 -22.18 -3.53 -12.85
CA TYR A 624 -21.23 -4.40 -13.53
C TYR A 624 -20.29 -3.59 -14.43
N ILE A 625 -19.16 -4.20 -14.79
CA ILE A 625 -18.30 -3.77 -15.89
C ILE A 625 -17.96 -4.97 -16.76
N PHE A 626 -17.96 -4.76 -18.08
CA PHE A 626 -17.60 -5.76 -19.06
C PHE A 626 -16.28 -5.36 -19.74
N SER A 627 -15.32 -6.29 -19.74
CA SER A 627 -14.09 -6.15 -20.52
C SER A 627 -14.18 -7.07 -21.73
N SER A 628 -14.41 -6.48 -22.90
CA SER A 628 -14.44 -7.19 -24.18
C SER A 628 -13.07 -7.81 -24.49
N GLU A 629 -12.00 -7.05 -24.29
CA GLU A 629 -10.61 -7.43 -24.55
C GLU A 629 -10.25 -8.74 -23.84
N HIS A 630 -10.63 -8.87 -22.56
CA HIS A 630 -10.37 -10.05 -21.74
C HIS A 630 -11.56 -11.02 -21.62
N SER A 631 -12.67 -10.73 -22.30
CA SER A 631 -13.91 -11.54 -22.32
C SER A 631 -14.39 -11.92 -20.92
N LEU A 632 -14.50 -10.92 -20.04
CA LEU A 632 -14.89 -11.10 -18.64
C LEU A 632 -15.86 -10.03 -18.17
N ILE A 633 -16.64 -10.38 -17.14
CA ILE A 633 -17.61 -9.52 -16.47
C ILE A 633 -17.22 -9.47 -15.00
N VAL A 634 -17.18 -8.27 -14.44
CA VAL A 634 -17.08 -8.06 -13.01
C VAL A 634 -18.40 -7.48 -12.52
N THR A 635 -19.02 -8.13 -11.55
CA THR A 635 -20.31 -7.75 -10.95
C THR A 635 -20.11 -7.45 -9.46
N TRP A 636 -20.86 -6.48 -8.92
CA TRP A 636 -20.81 -6.18 -7.49
C TRP A 636 -22.18 -5.76 -6.94
N SER A 637 -22.37 -5.97 -5.64
CA SER A 637 -23.58 -5.59 -4.91
C SER A 637 -23.22 -4.65 -3.75
N HIS A 638 -23.93 -3.52 -3.63
CA HIS A 638 -23.72 -2.58 -2.52
C HIS A 638 -24.13 -3.18 -1.16
N GLY A 639 -23.25 -3.09 -0.16
CA GLY A 639 -23.45 -3.57 1.21
C GLY A 639 -22.39 -2.97 2.15
N ARG A 640 -22.33 -3.38 3.43
CA ARG A 640 -21.27 -2.94 4.36
C ARG A 640 -19.87 -3.37 3.90
N SER A 641 -19.78 -4.58 3.34
CA SER A 641 -18.67 -5.01 2.50
C SER A 641 -19.24 -5.24 1.10
N THR A 642 -18.57 -4.74 0.06
CA THR A 642 -19.04 -4.90 -1.33
C THR A 642 -18.40 -6.15 -1.91
N PRO A 643 -19.14 -7.27 -2.10
CA PRO A 643 -18.62 -8.44 -2.76
C PRO A 643 -18.55 -8.23 -4.27
N PHE A 644 -17.41 -8.56 -4.85
CA PHE A 644 -17.17 -8.62 -6.28
C PHE A 644 -17.17 -10.07 -6.74
N VAL A 645 -17.84 -10.33 -7.87
CA VAL A 645 -17.83 -11.64 -8.54
C VAL A 645 -17.36 -11.46 -9.97
N ILE A 646 -16.32 -12.23 -10.33
CA ILE A 646 -15.71 -12.20 -11.65
C ILE A 646 -16.17 -13.43 -12.44
N LEU A 647 -16.71 -13.20 -13.63
CA LEU A 647 -17.19 -14.21 -14.55
C LEU A 647 -16.38 -14.14 -15.86
N GLY A 648 -15.79 -15.25 -16.29
CA GLY A 648 -15.20 -15.39 -17.61
C GLY A 648 -16.23 -15.90 -18.60
N ILE A 649 -16.14 -15.41 -19.84
CA ILE A 649 -16.99 -15.80 -20.96
C ILE A 649 -16.14 -16.56 -21.97
N GLU A 650 -16.46 -17.84 -22.20
CA GLU A 650 -15.82 -18.68 -23.21
C GLU A 650 -16.92 -19.21 -24.14
N GLY A 651 -17.10 -18.52 -25.29
CA GLY A 651 -18.15 -18.83 -26.26
C GLY A 651 -19.55 -18.77 -25.65
N SER A 652 -20.21 -19.92 -25.53
CA SER A 652 -21.55 -20.08 -24.95
C SER A 652 -21.55 -20.34 -23.44
N SER A 653 -20.38 -20.38 -22.79
CA SER A 653 -20.25 -20.73 -21.37
C SER A 653 -19.92 -19.53 -20.50
N LEU A 654 -20.53 -19.48 -19.31
CA LEU A 654 -20.24 -18.51 -18.25
C LEU A 654 -19.57 -19.24 -17.09
N ARG A 655 -18.30 -18.92 -16.82
CA ARG A 655 -17.51 -19.54 -15.75
C ARG A 655 -17.21 -18.53 -14.64
N ARG A 656 -17.44 -18.89 -13.38
CA ARG A 656 -17.00 -18.06 -12.25
C ARG A 656 -15.49 -18.19 -12.07
N LEU A 657 -14.77 -17.09 -12.25
CA LEU A 657 -13.32 -17.05 -12.06
C LEU A 657 -12.99 -16.90 -10.58
N GLY A 658 -13.54 -15.88 -9.91
CA GLY A 658 -13.24 -15.62 -8.50
C GLY A 658 -14.28 -14.73 -7.80
N ARG A 659 -14.08 -14.55 -6.49
CA ARG A 659 -14.79 -13.59 -5.64
C ARG A 659 -13.80 -12.94 -4.69
N PHE A 660 -13.99 -11.65 -4.42
CA PHE A 660 -13.31 -10.93 -3.36
C PHE A 660 -14.28 -9.92 -2.74
N GLU A 661 -13.93 -9.41 -1.57
CA GLU A 661 -14.73 -8.43 -0.84
C GLU A 661 -13.90 -7.18 -0.61
N VAL A 662 -14.55 -6.03 -0.77
CA VAL A 662 -13.93 -4.71 -0.58
C VAL A 662 -14.61 -4.02 0.58
N ASP A 663 -13.86 -3.87 1.65
CA ASP A 663 -14.26 -3.09 2.82
C ASP A 663 -14.07 -1.60 2.47
N HIS A 664 -15.19 -0.92 2.28
CA HIS A 664 -15.25 0.50 1.98
C HIS A 664 -15.98 1.18 3.14
N VAL A 665 -15.49 2.36 3.55
CA VAL A 665 -16.02 3.09 4.70
C VAL A 665 -17.36 3.71 4.31
N CYS A 666 -18.42 2.91 4.41
CA CYS A 666 -19.78 3.40 4.41
C CYS A 666 -20.08 4.00 5.78
N ASN A 667 -19.93 5.32 5.93
CA ASN A 667 -20.54 6.01 7.06
C ASN A 667 -22.04 5.73 7.03
N GLU A 668 -22.61 5.27 8.16
CA GLU A 668 -23.98 4.75 8.28
C GLU A 668 -25.08 5.77 7.86
N SER A 669 -24.72 7.03 7.61
CA SER A 669 -25.62 8.11 7.21
C SER A 669 -25.58 8.50 5.72
N ASN A 670 -24.53 8.19 4.95
CA ASN A 670 -24.37 8.60 3.54
C ASN A 670 -23.60 7.55 2.72
N VAL A 671 -24.25 6.44 2.39
CA VAL A 671 -23.68 5.41 1.52
C VAL A 671 -23.72 5.90 0.07
N GLN A 672 -22.61 6.46 -0.44
CA GLN A 672 -22.47 6.64 -1.88
C GLN A 672 -22.17 5.29 -2.52
N PRO A 673 -23.01 4.80 -3.46
CA PRO A 673 -22.75 3.55 -4.15
C PRO A 673 -21.49 3.66 -5.02
N LEU A 674 -20.69 2.60 -5.04
CA LEU A 674 -19.54 2.52 -5.93
C LEU A 674 -19.99 2.61 -7.39
N LEU A 675 -19.49 3.60 -8.11
CA LEU A 675 -19.88 3.90 -9.48
C LEU A 675 -19.06 3.06 -10.46
N GLU A 676 -19.63 2.79 -11.64
CA GLU A 676 -18.98 2.01 -12.70
C GLU A 676 -17.58 2.55 -13.05
N ARG A 677 -17.42 3.88 -13.11
CA ARG A 677 -16.15 4.55 -13.40
C ARG A 677 -15.03 4.31 -12.37
N GLN A 678 -15.36 3.78 -11.19
CA GLN A 678 -14.41 3.50 -10.12
C GLN A 678 -13.89 2.05 -10.17
N VAL A 679 -14.45 1.19 -11.02
CA VAL A 679 -14.03 -0.21 -11.17
C VAL A 679 -13.51 -0.42 -12.57
N ILE A 680 -12.34 -1.03 -12.68
CA ILE A 680 -11.56 -1.05 -13.91
C ILE A 680 -10.89 -2.41 -14.03
N VAL A 681 -10.92 -2.98 -15.23
CA VAL A 681 -10.23 -4.25 -15.52
C VAL A 681 -9.01 -3.92 -16.35
N VAL A 682 -7.82 -4.26 -15.84
CA VAL A 682 -6.55 -3.87 -16.47
C VAL A 682 -5.61 -5.05 -16.53
N LYS A 683 -4.86 -5.14 -17.63
CA LYS A 683 -3.74 -6.07 -17.76
C LYS A 683 -2.45 -5.27 -17.62
N LEU A 684 -1.69 -5.53 -16.56
CA LEU A 684 -0.41 -4.88 -16.27
C LEU A 684 0.68 -5.95 -16.20
N TYR A 685 1.74 -5.80 -16.99
CA TYR A 685 2.89 -6.71 -17.01
C TYR A 685 2.49 -8.19 -17.20
N GLY A 686 1.56 -8.43 -18.13
CA GLY A 686 1.05 -9.78 -18.42
C GLY A 686 -0.01 -10.30 -17.45
N SER A 687 -0.17 -9.69 -16.27
CA SER A 687 -1.11 -10.11 -15.23
C SER A 687 -2.41 -9.30 -15.27
N LEU A 688 -3.54 -9.95 -15.03
CA LEU A 688 -4.87 -9.33 -15.04
C LEU A 688 -5.27 -8.87 -13.64
N TYR A 689 -5.74 -7.65 -13.51
CA TYR A 689 -6.18 -7.03 -12.26
C TYR A 689 -7.58 -6.44 -12.38
N VAL A 690 -8.30 -6.45 -11.26
CA VAL A 690 -9.45 -5.56 -11.06
C VAL A 690 -8.98 -4.42 -10.16
N ALA A 691 -8.93 -3.21 -10.71
CA ALA A 691 -8.58 -1.99 -10.00
C ALA A 691 -9.87 -1.33 -9.46
N VAL A 692 -9.89 -1.05 -8.16
CA VAL A 692 -11.01 -0.41 -7.48
C VAL A 692 -10.55 0.92 -6.86
N LEU A 693 -11.16 2.01 -7.30
CA LEU A 693 -10.88 3.37 -6.82
C LEU A 693 -11.73 3.64 -5.59
N LEU A 694 -11.07 3.69 -4.44
CA LEU A 694 -11.67 3.97 -3.15
C LEU A 694 -11.30 5.38 -2.73
N SER A 695 -12.30 6.20 -2.46
CA SER A 695 -12.11 7.45 -1.75
C SER A 695 -12.08 7.11 -0.27
N ASP A 696 -10.92 7.26 0.37
CA ASP A 696 -10.83 6.98 1.80
C ASP A 696 -11.55 8.09 2.58
N LEU A 697 -12.70 7.75 3.17
CA LEU A 697 -13.47 8.64 4.05
C LEU A 697 -13.02 8.52 5.51
N SER A 698 -12.14 7.56 5.86
CA SER A 698 -11.62 7.36 7.21
C SER A 698 -10.35 8.17 7.51
N LEU A 699 -9.64 8.64 6.47
CA LEU A 699 -8.55 9.60 6.61
C LEU A 699 -9.11 11.04 6.55
N PRO A 700 -8.81 11.92 7.53
CA PRO A 700 -9.41 13.25 7.63
C PRO A 700 -8.82 14.27 6.63
N SER A 701 -8.11 13.82 5.60
CA SER A 701 -7.90 14.64 4.40
C SER A 701 -9.15 14.40 3.61
N HIS A 702 -9.96 15.41 3.37
CA HIS A 702 -10.96 15.33 2.30
C HIS A 702 -10.29 14.71 1.08
N GLY A 703 -10.61 13.44 0.80
CA GLY A 703 -10.52 12.70 -0.45
C GLY A 703 -9.19 12.14 -0.95
N SER A 704 -8.21 11.71 -0.11
CA SER A 704 -7.12 10.89 -0.68
C SER A 704 -7.70 9.65 -1.38
N VAL A 705 -7.40 9.49 -2.67
CA VAL A 705 -7.91 8.36 -3.45
C VAL A 705 -6.89 7.24 -3.46
N GLN A 706 -7.36 6.05 -3.16
CA GLN A 706 -6.56 4.84 -3.21
C GLN A 706 -7.06 3.98 -4.37
N VAL A 707 -6.12 3.38 -5.10
CA VAL A 707 -6.45 2.39 -6.13
C VAL A 707 -6.00 1.04 -5.63
N HIS A 708 -6.96 0.16 -5.34
CA HIS A 708 -6.70 -1.20 -4.88
C HIS A 708 -6.68 -2.14 -6.07
N LEU A 709 -5.56 -2.84 -6.29
CA LEU A 709 -5.39 -3.79 -7.39
C LEU A 709 -5.57 -5.22 -6.89
N TYR A 710 -6.63 -5.87 -7.35
CA TYR A 710 -6.93 -7.27 -7.05
C TYR A 710 -6.45 -8.15 -8.19
N LEU A 711 -5.43 -8.98 -7.93
CA LEU A 711 -4.87 -9.89 -8.91
C LEU A 711 -5.85 -11.02 -9.23
N VAL A 712 -6.17 -11.19 -10.51
CA VAL A 712 -7.02 -12.27 -11.03
C VAL A 712 -6.13 -13.40 -11.54
N LYS A 713 -5.86 -14.39 -10.69
CA LYS A 713 -5.07 -15.57 -11.09
C LYS A 713 -5.90 -16.52 -11.93
N SER A 714 -5.63 -16.63 -13.23
CA SER A 714 -6.22 -17.68 -14.06
C SER A 714 -5.69 -19.05 -13.60
N CYS A 715 -6.46 -19.77 -12.79
CA CYS A 715 -6.13 -21.14 -12.41
C CYS A 715 -6.75 -22.13 -13.39
N ARG A 716 -6.09 -23.29 -13.53
CA ARG A 716 -6.53 -24.46 -14.30
C ARG A 716 -8.04 -24.72 -14.17
N PRO A 717 -8.69 -25.36 -15.16
CA PRO A 717 -10.15 -25.52 -15.26
C PRO A 717 -10.90 -25.90 -13.97
N ASN A 718 -10.25 -26.58 -13.01
CA ASN A 718 -10.88 -27.17 -11.82
C ASN A 718 -10.50 -26.51 -10.46
N ALA A 719 -9.73 -25.42 -10.42
CA ALA A 719 -9.42 -24.72 -9.18
C ALA A 719 -10.16 -23.37 -9.11
N SER A 720 -10.77 -23.05 -7.96
CA SER A 720 -11.33 -21.72 -7.71
C SER A 720 -10.21 -20.69 -7.76
N ALA A 721 -10.27 -19.70 -8.67
CA ALA A 721 -9.28 -18.64 -8.64
C ALA A 721 -9.49 -17.80 -7.38
N GLU A 722 -8.44 -17.70 -6.58
CA GLU A 722 -8.41 -16.74 -5.49
C GLU A 722 -8.00 -15.38 -6.04
N CYS A 723 -8.92 -14.42 -5.95
CA CYS A 723 -8.63 -13.01 -6.16
C CYS A 723 -8.09 -12.45 -4.85
N ARG A 724 -6.87 -11.89 -4.89
CA ARG A 724 -6.22 -11.34 -3.70
C ARG A 724 -5.76 -9.92 -3.99
N LEU A 725 -5.87 -9.04 -2.99
CA LEU A 725 -5.27 -7.72 -3.04
C LEU A 725 -3.74 -7.88 -3.12
N SER A 726 -3.12 -7.35 -4.17
CA SER A 726 -1.67 -7.43 -4.37
C SER A 726 -1.00 -6.08 -4.16
N ASP A 727 -1.62 -5.01 -4.65
CA ASP A 727 -1.02 -3.68 -4.73
C ASP A 727 -2.04 -2.60 -4.38
N VAL A 728 -1.59 -1.57 -3.65
CA VAL A 728 -2.37 -0.38 -3.30
C VAL A 728 -1.62 0.85 -3.75
N LEU A 729 -2.22 1.64 -4.64
CA LEU A 729 -1.66 2.89 -5.14
C LEU A 729 -2.26 4.04 -4.34
N LEU A 730 -1.41 4.89 -3.75
CA LEU A 730 -1.85 5.98 -2.88
C LEU A 730 -1.70 7.34 -3.59
N THR A 731 -2.73 8.18 -3.48
CA THR A 731 -2.65 9.58 -3.88
C THR A 731 -2.86 10.48 -2.67
N ASP A 732 -2.13 11.59 -2.62
CA ASP A 732 -2.25 12.61 -1.58
C ASP A 732 -3.36 13.64 -1.88
N LYS A 733 -3.96 13.58 -3.08
CA LYS A 733 -4.96 14.53 -3.56
C LYS A 733 -6.35 13.93 -3.64
N ALA A 734 -7.31 14.84 -3.55
CA ALA A 734 -8.72 14.57 -3.70
C ALA A 734 -9.33 15.15 -4.95
N GLY A 735 -10.35 14.47 -5.45
CA GLY A 735 -11.13 14.93 -6.57
C GLY A 735 -11.80 13.81 -7.34
N LYS A 736 -12.39 14.20 -8.47
CA LYS A 736 -12.85 13.25 -9.48
C LYS A 736 -11.64 12.80 -10.28
N PHE A 737 -11.42 11.48 -10.27
CA PHE A 737 -10.36 10.87 -11.05
C PHE A 737 -10.94 10.06 -12.20
N ALA A 738 -10.25 10.12 -13.33
CA ALA A 738 -10.38 9.16 -14.41
C ALA A 738 -9.11 8.32 -14.49
N VAL A 739 -9.21 7.08 -14.97
CA VAL A 739 -8.05 6.18 -15.06
C VAL A 739 -7.89 5.68 -16.47
N HIS A 740 -6.66 5.72 -16.94
CA HIS A 740 -6.21 5.06 -18.15
C HIS A 740 -5.07 4.11 -17.84
N THR A 741 -4.85 3.18 -18.76
CA THR A 741 -3.68 2.33 -18.80
C THR A 741 -2.98 2.49 -20.13
N VAL A 742 -1.72 2.94 -20.10
CA VAL A 742 -0.92 3.17 -21.30
C VAL A 742 0.43 2.50 -21.06
N ASP A 743 0.84 1.56 -21.92
CA ASP A 743 2.12 0.88 -21.80
C ASP A 743 2.43 0.27 -20.41
N ASP A 744 1.48 -0.43 -19.79
CA ASP A 744 1.56 -0.97 -18.40
C ASP A 744 1.69 0.08 -17.30
N LEU A 745 1.58 1.38 -17.61
CA LEU A 745 1.37 2.43 -16.63
C LEU A 745 -0.10 2.54 -16.27
N LEU A 746 -0.37 2.84 -15.00
CA LEU A 746 -1.69 3.28 -14.55
C LEU A 746 -1.69 4.80 -14.40
N LEU A 747 -2.43 5.47 -15.28
CA LEU A 747 -2.55 6.92 -15.35
C LEU A 747 -3.81 7.35 -14.61
N LEU A 748 -3.66 8.11 -13.54
CA LEU A 748 -4.77 8.62 -12.76
C LEU A 748 -4.91 10.13 -13.03
N HIS A 749 -5.87 10.49 -13.88
CA HIS A 749 -6.16 11.86 -14.31
C HIS A 749 -7.02 12.59 -13.27
N GLN A 750 -6.54 13.72 -12.74
CA GLN A 750 -7.29 14.58 -11.84
C GLN A 750 -7.77 15.84 -12.57
N GLN A 751 -9.07 15.89 -12.82
CA GLN A 751 -9.67 16.93 -13.65
C GLN A 751 -9.49 18.35 -13.10
N GLN A 752 -9.62 18.54 -11.77
CA GLN A 752 -9.55 19.85 -11.13
C GLN A 752 -8.14 20.46 -11.13
N MET A 753 -7.11 19.61 -11.06
CA MET A 753 -5.70 20.02 -11.07
C MET A 753 -5.10 20.01 -12.47
N GLN A 754 -5.86 19.53 -13.47
CA GLN A 754 -5.37 19.28 -14.84
C GLN A 754 -4.06 18.48 -14.87
N SER A 755 -3.89 17.56 -13.92
CA SER A 755 -2.68 16.76 -13.73
C SER A 755 -2.99 15.27 -13.78
N THR A 756 -1.99 14.47 -14.11
CA THR A 756 -2.05 13.02 -14.17
C THR A 756 -0.97 12.45 -13.27
N PHE A 757 -1.37 11.59 -12.35
CA PHE A 757 -0.47 10.79 -11.53
C PHE A 757 -0.10 9.53 -12.31
N VAL A 758 1.20 9.29 -12.49
CA VAL A 758 1.71 8.15 -13.25
C VAL A 758 2.22 7.10 -12.28
N PHE A 759 1.59 5.92 -12.28
CA PHE A 759 1.98 4.78 -11.44
C PHE A 759 2.58 3.65 -12.27
N ASP A 760 3.62 3.02 -11.71
CA ASP A 760 4.23 1.81 -12.25
C ASP A 760 4.42 0.77 -11.13
N ILE A 761 3.75 -0.38 -11.24
CA ILE A 761 3.79 -1.44 -10.22
C ILE A 761 5.06 -2.30 -10.25
N CYS A 762 5.92 -2.12 -11.26
CA CYS A 762 7.24 -2.75 -11.35
C CYS A 762 8.32 -1.94 -10.62
N VAL A 763 8.08 -0.67 -10.33
CA VAL A 763 8.97 0.15 -9.50
C VAL A 763 8.90 -0.35 -8.05
N GLU A 764 10.00 -0.17 -7.30
CA GLU A 764 10.06 -0.58 -5.90
C GLU A 764 8.96 0.11 -5.07
N CYS A 765 8.26 -0.70 -4.27
CA CYS A 765 7.22 -0.20 -3.39
C CYS A 765 7.84 0.44 -2.15
N PHE A 766 7.32 1.60 -1.72
CA PHE A 766 7.84 2.30 -0.54
C PHE A 766 7.45 1.58 0.77
N ALA A 767 6.36 0.80 0.78
CA ALA A 767 5.94 0.03 1.94
C ALA A 767 5.30 -1.31 1.56
N ARG A 768 5.39 -2.28 2.50
CA ARG A 768 4.79 -3.61 2.35
C ARG A 768 4.11 -4.03 3.66
N LYS A 769 2.80 -4.29 3.60
CA LYS A 769 2.03 -4.82 4.73
C LYS A 769 1.64 -6.26 4.44
N GLY A 770 2.41 -7.20 4.97
CA GLY A 770 2.26 -8.62 4.65
C GLY A 770 2.54 -8.92 3.17
N LYS A 771 1.52 -9.36 2.42
CA LYS A 771 1.63 -9.66 0.99
C LYS A 771 1.26 -8.48 0.07
N VAL A 772 0.73 -7.39 0.63
CA VAL A 772 0.28 -6.22 -0.13
C VAL A 772 1.41 -5.20 -0.25
N ARG A 773 1.67 -4.71 -1.47
CA ARG A 773 2.66 -3.67 -1.78
C ARG A 773 1.97 -2.31 -1.89
N TYR A 774 2.61 -1.26 -1.38
CA TYR A 774 2.09 0.11 -1.42
C TYR A 774 2.99 0.96 -2.32
N HIS A 775 2.37 1.66 -3.27
CA HIS A 775 3.06 2.42 -4.30
C HIS A 775 2.69 3.90 -4.23
N SER A 776 3.69 4.75 -4.41
CA SER A 776 3.56 6.18 -4.66
C SER A 776 3.60 6.45 -6.17
N PRO A 777 3.07 7.59 -6.65
CA PRO A 777 3.21 7.97 -8.06
C PRO A 777 4.70 8.14 -8.38
N VAL A 778 5.14 7.59 -9.53
CA VAL A 778 6.52 7.74 -10.00
C VAL A 778 6.81 9.20 -10.33
N PHE A 779 5.85 9.87 -10.99
CA PHE A 779 5.86 11.30 -11.22
C PHE A 779 4.48 11.86 -11.56
N LEU A 780 4.37 13.18 -11.56
CA LEU A 780 3.22 13.93 -12.04
C LEU A 780 3.47 14.44 -13.46
N SER A 781 2.42 14.45 -14.28
CA SER A 781 2.50 15.00 -15.63
C SER A 781 1.20 15.68 -16.07
N LYS A 782 1.27 16.52 -17.12
CA LYS A 782 0.12 17.16 -17.78
C LYS A 782 -0.03 16.64 -19.21
N LEU A 783 -1.24 16.75 -19.75
CA LEU A 783 -1.50 16.46 -21.17
C LEU A 783 -0.94 17.59 -22.05
N CYS A 784 -0.31 17.24 -23.17
CA CYS A 784 0.06 18.18 -24.22
C CYS A 784 -1.15 18.51 -25.09
N ASN A 785 -1.25 19.77 -25.53
CA ASN A 785 -2.16 20.12 -26.61
C ASN A 785 -1.70 19.49 -27.94
N PRO A 786 -2.63 18.91 -28.72
CA PRO A 786 -2.31 18.33 -30.02
C PRO A 786 -1.87 19.44 -31.00
N THR A 787 -0.78 19.18 -31.73
CA THR A 787 -0.23 20.11 -32.74
C THR A 787 -1.10 20.28 -33.99
N SER A 788 -2.12 19.42 -34.18
CA SER A 788 -2.97 19.38 -35.37
C SER A 788 -4.24 20.25 -35.29
N VAL A 789 -4.40 21.07 -34.25
CA VAL A 789 -5.62 21.87 -34.05
C VAL A 789 -5.29 23.37 -34.12
N ASP A 790 -6.04 24.10 -34.96
CA ASP A 790 -5.84 25.55 -35.19
C ASP A 790 -6.15 26.42 -33.96
N GLN A 791 -6.85 25.87 -32.96
CA GLN A 791 -7.15 26.52 -31.68
C GLN A 791 -6.71 25.65 -30.49
N PRO A 792 -6.21 26.23 -29.39
CA PRO A 792 -5.80 25.49 -28.22
C PRO A 792 -7.01 24.80 -27.58
N LEU A 793 -6.93 23.48 -27.44
CA LEU A 793 -7.96 22.65 -26.83
C LEU A 793 -8.05 22.92 -25.31
N GLU A 794 -9.27 23.00 -24.78
CA GLU A 794 -9.50 23.03 -23.32
C GLU A 794 -9.21 21.64 -22.73
N LEU A 795 -7.99 21.44 -22.22
CA LEU A 795 -7.59 20.18 -21.61
C LEU A 795 -8.41 19.89 -20.35
N TYR A 796 -8.80 18.62 -20.17
CA TYR A 796 -9.60 18.14 -19.04
C TYR A 796 -10.98 18.79 -18.93
N SER A 797 -11.58 19.20 -20.06
CA SER A 797 -12.92 19.77 -20.07
C SER A 797 -13.95 18.87 -19.37
N SER A 798 -14.94 19.48 -18.72
CA SER A 798 -16.04 18.77 -18.04
C SER A 798 -16.85 17.84 -18.94
N ARG A 799 -16.76 18.04 -20.26
CA ARG A 799 -17.42 17.27 -21.31
C ARG A 799 -16.58 16.12 -21.89
N TRP A 800 -15.37 15.92 -21.38
CA TRP A 800 -14.54 14.78 -21.78
C TRP A 800 -15.02 13.50 -21.13
N ILE A 801 -15.08 12.45 -21.94
CA ILE A 801 -15.39 11.10 -21.48
C ILE A 801 -14.12 10.26 -21.64
N PHE A 802 -13.69 9.64 -20.55
CA PHE A 802 -12.48 8.80 -20.49
C PHE A 802 -12.88 7.34 -20.66
N TYR A 803 -12.35 6.70 -21.71
CA TYR A 803 -12.54 5.29 -22.03
C TYR A 803 -11.25 4.53 -21.90
N GLN A 804 -11.35 3.40 -21.21
CA GLN A 804 -10.23 2.47 -21.07
C GLN A 804 -9.93 1.78 -22.41
N PRO A 805 -8.66 1.44 -22.68
CA PRO A 805 -7.51 1.73 -21.82
C PRO A 805 -6.99 3.17 -21.94
N ASP A 806 -7.14 3.85 -23.09
CA ASP A 806 -6.36 5.05 -23.44
C ASP A 806 -7.09 6.09 -24.30
N LEU A 807 -8.42 6.05 -24.38
CA LEU A 807 -9.23 6.86 -25.31
C LEU A 807 -9.98 7.98 -24.59
N ILE A 808 -9.91 9.20 -25.10
CA ILE A 808 -10.68 10.37 -24.63
C ILE A 808 -11.63 10.80 -25.73
N VAL A 809 -12.91 10.91 -25.41
CA VAL A 809 -13.93 11.43 -26.32
C VAL A 809 -14.25 12.87 -25.92
N ASP A 810 -14.07 13.78 -26.87
CA ASP A 810 -14.39 15.18 -26.71
C ASP A 810 -15.70 15.51 -27.44
N GLU A 811 -16.77 15.59 -26.66
CA GLU A 811 -18.11 15.94 -27.15
C GLU A 811 -18.17 17.37 -27.74
N SER A 812 -17.34 18.29 -27.23
CA SER A 812 -17.39 19.69 -27.62
C SER A 812 -16.88 19.94 -29.04
N HIS A 813 -15.85 19.20 -29.45
CA HIS A 813 -15.29 19.26 -30.80
C HIS A 813 -15.69 18.08 -31.69
N GLY A 814 -16.37 17.07 -31.14
CA GLY A 814 -16.81 15.88 -31.90
C GLY A 814 -15.65 14.98 -32.34
N ARG A 815 -14.59 14.91 -31.51
CA ARG A 815 -13.32 14.24 -31.81
C ARG A 815 -12.97 13.20 -30.77
N MET A 816 -12.20 12.20 -31.18
CA MET A 816 -11.61 11.20 -30.28
C MET A 816 -10.09 11.34 -30.25
N TRP A 817 -9.52 11.21 -29.07
CA TRP A 817 -8.10 11.36 -28.80
C TRP A 817 -7.57 10.08 -28.16
N ARG A 818 -6.47 9.54 -28.66
CA ARG A 818 -5.72 8.47 -28.01
C ARG A 818 -4.57 9.07 -27.19
N VAL A 819 -4.40 8.60 -25.96
CA VAL A 819 -3.34 9.05 -25.06
C VAL A 819 -2.08 8.23 -25.33
N GLU A 820 -1.00 8.90 -25.72
CA GLU A 820 0.32 8.29 -25.95
C GLU A 820 1.33 8.81 -24.92
N PHE A 821 2.24 7.95 -24.47
CA PHE A 821 3.33 8.32 -23.58
C PHE A 821 4.54 8.84 -24.37
N LEU A 822 5.15 9.94 -23.92
CA LEU A 822 6.37 10.50 -24.49
C LEU A 822 7.56 10.27 -23.55
N PHE A 823 8.78 10.33 -24.07
CA PHE A 823 10.02 10.22 -23.27
C PHE A 823 10.73 11.58 -23.04
N GLN A 824 10.18 12.68 -23.58
CA GLN A 824 10.78 14.02 -23.48
C GLN A 824 10.88 14.51 -22.02
N ARG A 825 12.05 14.97 -21.57
CA ARG A 825 12.29 15.47 -20.20
C ARG A 825 12.12 14.43 -19.07
N LEU A 826 12.07 13.14 -19.38
CA LEU A 826 11.99 12.09 -18.35
C LEU A 826 13.19 12.14 -17.38
N CYS A 827 14.36 12.57 -17.87
CA CYS A 827 15.58 12.81 -17.08
C CYS A 827 15.44 13.90 -16.01
N GLU A 828 14.48 14.81 -16.15
CA GLU A 828 14.20 15.86 -15.15
C GLU A 828 13.26 15.35 -14.04
N LEU A 829 12.42 14.37 -14.35
CA LEU A 829 11.38 13.84 -13.45
C LEU A 829 11.86 12.65 -12.61
N ILE A 830 12.74 11.81 -13.15
CA ILE A 830 13.31 10.65 -12.45
C ILE A 830 14.80 10.93 -12.22
N PRO A 831 15.21 11.37 -11.00
CA PRO A 831 16.60 11.76 -10.73
C PRO A 831 17.59 10.59 -10.84
N SER A 832 17.16 9.39 -10.43
CA SER A 832 17.99 8.20 -10.48
C SER A 832 18.07 7.66 -11.91
N LYS A 833 19.25 7.73 -12.52
CA LYS A 833 19.50 7.21 -13.88
C LYS A 833 19.26 5.70 -14.00
N ALA A 834 19.56 4.94 -12.94
CA ALA A 834 19.29 3.51 -12.90
C ALA A 834 17.78 3.23 -12.92
N ASN A 835 17.01 3.93 -12.09
CA ASN A 835 15.55 3.79 -12.05
C ASN A 835 14.89 4.29 -13.34
N LEU A 836 15.46 5.33 -13.96
CA LEU A 836 15.04 5.82 -15.27
C LEU A 836 15.20 4.75 -16.35
N VAL A 837 16.36 4.08 -16.42
CA VAL A 837 16.56 2.96 -17.35
C VAL A 837 15.60 1.81 -17.03
N ALA A 838 15.48 1.43 -15.76
CA ALA A 838 14.56 0.38 -15.31
C ALA A 838 13.10 0.64 -15.70
N PHE A 839 12.68 1.91 -15.66
CA PHE A 839 11.38 2.37 -16.10
C PHE A 839 11.25 2.30 -17.63
N MET A 840 12.24 2.81 -18.38
CA MET A 840 12.20 2.91 -19.84
C MET A 840 12.23 1.55 -20.56
N ILE A 841 13.03 0.59 -20.09
CA ILE A 841 13.14 -0.75 -20.71
C ILE A 841 11.82 -1.54 -20.72
N ASN A 842 10.85 -1.11 -19.91
CA ASN A 842 9.53 -1.72 -19.83
C ASN A 842 8.51 -1.05 -20.78
N ARG A 843 8.94 -0.11 -21.64
CA ARG A 843 8.03 0.70 -22.47
C ARG A 843 8.13 0.40 -23.95
N SER A 844 7.03 0.66 -24.63
CA SER A 844 6.94 0.55 -26.09
C SER A 844 7.75 1.69 -26.71
N ASN A 845 8.45 1.42 -27.81
CA ASN A 845 9.26 2.41 -28.56
C ASN A 845 10.41 3.07 -27.77
N ALA A 846 10.86 2.52 -26.63
CA ALA A 846 11.93 3.13 -25.85
C ALA A 846 13.35 2.81 -26.34
N THR A 847 13.54 1.88 -27.29
CA THR A 847 14.86 1.40 -27.70
C THR A 847 15.79 2.52 -28.16
N HIS A 848 15.31 3.42 -29.02
CA HIS A 848 16.13 4.50 -29.58
C HIS A 848 16.51 5.52 -28.49
N GLU A 849 15.57 5.89 -27.64
CA GLU A 849 15.76 6.84 -26.55
C GLU A 849 16.71 6.29 -25.47
N VAL A 850 16.57 5.01 -25.10
CA VAL A 850 17.48 4.35 -24.15
C VAL A 850 18.90 4.31 -24.73
N THR A 851 19.08 3.85 -25.97
CA THR A 851 20.42 3.77 -26.58
C THR A 851 21.08 5.15 -26.70
N SER A 852 20.35 6.18 -27.15
CA SER A 852 20.85 7.56 -27.24
C SER A 852 21.21 8.17 -25.87
N LEU A 853 20.41 7.92 -24.83
CA LEU A 853 20.72 8.38 -23.47
C LEU A 853 21.95 7.68 -22.90
N LEU A 854 22.08 6.36 -23.10
CA LEU A 854 23.24 5.60 -22.65
C LEU A 854 24.52 6.05 -23.34
N GLU A 855 24.49 6.25 -24.66
CA GLU A 855 25.60 6.82 -25.43
C GLU A 855 26.01 8.19 -24.88
N THR A 856 25.04 9.08 -24.64
CA THR A 856 25.29 10.43 -24.10
C THR A 856 25.86 10.38 -22.68
N TRP A 857 25.32 9.53 -21.80
CA TRP A 857 25.74 9.46 -20.41
C TRP A 857 27.12 8.81 -20.24
N TRP A 858 27.42 7.77 -21.02
CA TRP A 858 28.73 7.12 -20.99
C TRP A 858 29.80 7.96 -21.69
N SER A 859 29.50 8.63 -22.80
CA SER A 859 30.47 9.52 -23.48
C SER A 859 30.84 10.72 -22.60
N ARG A 860 29.84 11.35 -21.96
CA ARG A 860 30.05 12.50 -21.06
C ARG A 860 30.46 12.11 -19.63
N LYS A 861 30.71 10.82 -19.36
CA LYS A 861 31.08 10.27 -18.03
C LYS A 861 30.16 10.73 -16.90
N GLN A 862 28.86 10.85 -17.19
CA GLN A 862 27.88 11.33 -16.20
C GLN A 862 27.38 10.21 -15.27
N LEU A 863 27.72 8.96 -15.53
CA LEU A 863 27.37 7.79 -14.70
C LEU A 863 28.55 7.40 -13.83
N LYS A 864 28.32 7.24 -12.52
CA LYS A 864 29.31 6.63 -11.62
C LYS A 864 29.41 5.12 -11.91
N LEU A 865 30.52 4.48 -11.53
CA LEU A 865 30.71 3.04 -11.77
C LEU A 865 29.62 2.19 -11.08
N THR A 866 29.17 2.60 -9.88
CA THR A 866 28.06 1.95 -9.17
C THR A 866 26.73 2.05 -9.91
N GLU A 867 26.47 3.19 -10.55
CA GLU A 867 25.27 3.41 -11.36
C GLU A 867 25.35 2.64 -12.68
N THR A 868 26.52 2.62 -13.32
CA THR A 868 26.79 1.79 -14.52
C THR A 868 26.52 0.32 -14.22
N ARG A 869 26.94 -0.18 -13.05
CA ARG A 869 26.66 -1.55 -12.60
C ARG A 869 25.16 -1.84 -12.59
N ALA A 870 24.39 -0.99 -11.91
CA ALA A 870 22.94 -1.14 -11.82
C ALA A 870 22.27 -1.04 -13.20
N VAL A 871 22.70 -0.10 -14.05
CA VAL A 871 22.18 0.05 -15.43
C VAL A 871 22.45 -1.21 -16.25
N CYS A 872 23.65 -1.77 -16.20
CA CYS A 872 23.98 -3.02 -16.89
C CYS A 872 23.11 -4.20 -16.40
N ASP A 873 22.89 -4.28 -15.09
CA ASP A 873 22.03 -5.32 -14.50
C ASP A 873 20.58 -5.21 -14.99
N HIS A 874 20.02 -4.00 -15.10
CA HIS A 874 18.68 -3.79 -15.68
C HIS A 874 18.62 -4.19 -17.17
N LEU A 875 19.59 -3.77 -17.98
CA LEU A 875 19.66 -4.11 -19.41
C LEU A 875 19.75 -5.62 -19.62
N ASN A 876 20.63 -6.31 -18.89
CA ASN A 876 20.80 -7.74 -19.04
C ASN A 876 19.65 -8.54 -18.43
N SER A 877 18.96 -8.00 -17.42
CA SER A 877 17.71 -8.59 -16.92
C SER A 877 16.61 -8.61 -17.98
N LEU A 878 16.57 -7.61 -18.87
CA LEU A 878 15.66 -7.59 -20.01
C LEU A 878 16.04 -8.71 -20.98
N ILE A 879 17.30 -8.77 -21.40
CA ILE A 879 17.81 -9.80 -22.33
C ILE A 879 17.57 -11.23 -21.79
N ALA A 880 17.71 -11.44 -20.47
CA ALA A 880 17.46 -12.72 -19.84
C ALA A 880 15.97 -13.13 -19.85
N LYS A 881 15.04 -12.18 -19.85
CA LYS A 881 13.58 -12.42 -19.79
C LYS A 881 12.96 -12.77 -21.16
N ASN A 882 13.74 -13.27 -22.12
CA ASN A 882 13.36 -13.53 -23.53
C ASN A 882 12.13 -14.44 -23.78
N GLU A 883 11.43 -14.93 -22.75
CA GLU A 883 10.24 -15.79 -22.87
C GLU A 883 8.89 -15.04 -22.75
N VAL A 884 8.85 -13.77 -22.33
CA VAL A 884 7.60 -12.99 -22.20
C VAL A 884 7.65 -11.77 -23.13
N SER A 885 6.54 -11.45 -23.79
CA SER A 885 6.37 -10.32 -24.74
C SER A 885 7.09 -9.04 -24.31
N GLN A 886 8.35 -8.87 -24.74
CA GLN A 886 9.17 -7.70 -24.43
C GLN A 886 8.67 -6.51 -25.25
N LYS A 887 8.48 -5.36 -24.60
CA LYS A 887 8.06 -4.12 -25.26
C LYS A 887 9.23 -3.36 -25.87
N THR A 888 10.34 -3.28 -25.12
CA THR A 888 11.62 -2.79 -25.65
C THR A 888 12.42 -3.99 -26.14
N ILE A 889 12.86 -3.96 -27.39
CA ILE A 889 13.77 -4.95 -27.96
C ILE A 889 15.16 -4.33 -27.89
N LEU A 890 16.05 -4.95 -27.10
CA LEU A 890 17.47 -4.58 -26.98
C LEU A 890 18.29 -5.87 -27.09
N SER A 891 19.19 -5.94 -28.06
CA SER A 891 20.13 -7.04 -28.24
C SER A 891 21.56 -6.63 -27.87
N GLN A 892 22.44 -7.61 -27.65
CA GLN A 892 23.86 -7.35 -27.45
C GLN A 892 24.48 -6.67 -28.70
N GLU A 893 24.12 -7.10 -29.92
CA GLU A 893 24.56 -6.48 -31.18
C GLU A 893 24.12 -5.01 -31.30
N GLU A 894 22.90 -4.68 -30.89
CA GLU A 894 22.37 -3.31 -30.97
C GLU A 894 23.06 -2.38 -29.97
N LEU A 895 23.33 -2.86 -28.75
CA LEU A 895 24.14 -2.13 -27.76
C LEU A 895 25.59 -1.96 -28.25
N ALA A 896 26.17 -3.01 -28.85
CA ALA A 896 27.51 -2.95 -29.41
C ALA A 896 27.62 -1.90 -30.53
N SER A 897 26.68 -1.89 -31.47
CA SER A 897 26.71 -1.01 -32.64
C SER A 897 26.31 0.43 -32.35
N LYS A 898 25.26 0.67 -31.54
CA LYS A 898 24.72 2.02 -31.27
C LYS A 898 25.32 2.71 -30.07
N VAL A 899 25.90 1.97 -29.12
CA VAL A 899 26.40 2.54 -27.86
C VAL A 899 27.90 2.35 -27.72
N PHE A 900 28.40 1.12 -27.76
CA PHE A 900 29.82 0.85 -27.48
C PHE A 900 30.76 1.21 -28.64
N ALA A 901 30.36 1.01 -29.90
CA ALA A 901 31.19 1.37 -31.05
C ALA A 901 31.43 2.89 -31.16
N PRO A 902 30.42 3.78 -31.04
CA PRO A 902 30.65 5.24 -30.97
C PRO A 902 31.58 5.65 -29.84
N LEU A 903 31.48 5.00 -28.67
CA LEU A 903 32.36 5.26 -27.54
C LEU A 903 33.82 4.87 -27.81
N SER A 904 34.04 3.87 -28.67
CA SER A 904 35.39 3.39 -29.03
C SER A 904 36.12 4.29 -30.04
N GLU A 905 35.40 5.18 -30.74
CA GLU A 905 35.97 6.13 -31.71
C GLU A 905 36.51 7.40 -31.02
N LEU A 906 36.13 7.65 -29.76
CA LEU A 906 36.60 8.78 -28.97
C LEU A 906 38.07 8.57 -28.50
N GLN A 907 38.78 9.67 -28.24
CA GLN A 907 40.25 9.72 -28.06
C GLN A 907 40.84 8.72 -27.04
N ARG A 908 42.15 8.44 -27.13
CA ARG A 908 42.92 7.49 -26.30
C ARG A 908 42.65 7.57 -24.77
N ALA A 909 42.37 8.77 -24.23
CA ALA A 909 42.08 8.97 -22.80
C ALA A 909 40.70 8.45 -22.36
N GLU A 910 39.82 8.09 -23.29
CA GLU A 910 38.47 7.60 -23.04
C GLU A 910 38.38 6.07 -23.09
N SER A 911 39.39 5.40 -23.66
CA SER A 911 39.43 3.93 -23.72
C SER A 911 39.47 3.27 -22.33
N ASP A 912 40.01 3.92 -21.29
CA ASP A 912 40.08 3.36 -19.92
C ASP A 912 38.69 3.31 -19.29
N TRP A 913 37.91 4.36 -19.55
CA TRP A 913 36.53 4.41 -19.11
C TRP A 913 35.67 3.37 -19.84
N LEU A 914 35.80 3.26 -21.16
CA LEU A 914 35.08 2.25 -21.94
C LEU A 914 35.41 0.83 -21.49
N ALA A 915 36.69 0.53 -21.20
CA ALA A 915 37.10 -0.77 -20.66
C ALA A 915 36.40 -1.10 -19.33
N ARG A 916 36.28 -0.13 -18.41
CA ARG A 916 35.56 -0.31 -17.14
C ARG A 916 34.07 -0.56 -17.35
N VAL A 917 33.42 0.17 -18.26
CA VAL A 917 32.00 -0.03 -18.60
C VAL A 917 31.77 -1.41 -19.18
N LEU A 918 32.62 -1.85 -20.12
CA LEU A 918 32.54 -3.17 -20.75
C LEU A 918 32.79 -4.31 -19.74
N LEU A 919 33.71 -4.15 -18.79
CA LEU A 919 33.93 -5.11 -17.71
C LEU A 919 32.69 -5.26 -16.81
N GLU A 920 32.04 -4.17 -16.43
CA GLU A 920 30.80 -4.22 -15.64
C GLU A 920 29.63 -4.83 -16.44
N TYR A 921 29.58 -4.57 -17.75
CA TYR A 921 28.60 -5.17 -18.65
C TYR A 921 28.78 -6.69 -18.78
N VAL A 922 30.01 -7.17 -19.00
CA VAL A 922 30.35 -8.61 -19.04
C VAL A 922 30.08 -9.29 -17.70
N ARG A 923 30.46 -8.66 -16.58
CA ARG A 923 30.15 -9.15 -15.23
C ARG A 923 28.65 -9.34 -15.05
N SER A 924 27.86 -8.38 -15.53
CA SER A 924 26.41 -8.42 -15.46
C SER A 924 25.83 -9.56 -16.31
N LEU A 925 26.29 -9.74 -17.56
CA LEU A 925 25.87 -10.85 -18.43
C LEU A 925 26.08 -12.20 -17.75
N TRP A 926 27.22 -12.41 -17.10
CA TRP A 926 27.49 -13.64 -16.35
C TRP A 926 26.58 -13.81 -15.14
N SER A 927 26.23 -12.74 -14.42
CA SER A 927 25.31 -12.83 -13.28
C SER A 927 23.92 -13.32 -13.68
N PHE A 928 23.51 -13.09 -14.94
CA PHE A 928 22.27 -13.58 -15.54
C PHE A 928 22.43 -14.87 -16.35
N ASN A 929 23.60 -15.53 -16.30
CA ASN A 929 23.93 -16.73 -17.09
C ASN A 929 23.79 -16.55 -18.61
N LEU A 930 24.10 -15.36 -19.13
CA LEU A 930 24.07 -15.06 -20.56
C LEU A 930 25.45 -15.25 -21.20
N SER A 931 25.48 -15.78 -22.43
CA SER A 931 26.71 -15.86 -23.23
C SER A 931 27.07 -14.49 -23.81
N VAL A 932 28.35 -14.12 -23.70
CA VAL A 932 28.87 -12.85 -24.23
C VAL A 932 29.20 -12.99 -25.72
N GLU A 933 28.65 -12.12 -26.56
CA GLU A 933 28.90 -12.15 -28.00
C GLU A 933 30.34 -11.77 -28.39
N PRO A 934 30.89 -12.33 -29.49
CA PRO A 934 32.25 -12.05 -29.97
C PRO A 934 32.58 -10.56 -30.17
N VAL A 935 31.59 -9.75 -30.56
CA VAL A 935 31.76 -8.32 -30.82
C VAL A 935 32.11 -7.57 -29.53
N ILE A 936 31.46 -7.90 -28.41
CA ILE A 936 31.72 -7.29 -27.10
C ILE A 936 33.13 -7.65 -26.61
N TRP A 937 33.54 -8.91 -26.80
CA TRP A 937 34.89 -9.35 -26.45
C TRP A 937 35.97 -8.61 -27.23
N ASN A 938 35.77 -8.42 -28.53
CA ASN A 938 36.69 -7.66 -29.37
C ASN A 938 36.82 -6.21 -28.89
N LEU A 939 35.71 -5.53 -28.58
CA LEU A 939 35.72 -4.15 -28.07
C LEU A 939 36.44 -4.03 -26.72
N LEU A 940 36.22 -4.99 -25.81
CA LEU A 940 36.87 -5.00 -24.49
C LEU A 940 38.40 -5.13 -24.61
N VAL A 941 38.86 -6.07 -25.44
CA VAL A 941 40.28 -6.36 -25.63
C VAL A 941 41.00 -5.19 -26.31
N VAL A 942 40.40 -4.63 -27.36
CA VAL A 942 40.93 -3.44 -28.05
C VAL A 942 41.01 -2.26 -27.08
N SER A 943 39.98 -2.05 -26.25
CA SER A 943 39.97 -0.97 -25.25
C SER A 943 41.07 -1.16 -24.20
N LEU A 944 41.19 -2.34 -23.60
CA LEU A 944 42.24 -2.64 -22.61
C LEU A 944 43.66 -2.50 -23.17
N ALA A 945 43.88 -2.96 -24.42
CA ALA A 945 45.16 -2.83 -25.10
C ALA A 945 45.53 -1.37 -25.39
N ARG A 946 44.56 -0.54 -25.80
CA ARG A 946 44.77 0.91 -26.01
C ARG A 946 45.13 1.65 -24.72
N CYS A 947 44.63 1.19 -23.57
CA CYS A 947 44.93 1.75 -22.25
C CYS A 947 46.26 1.30 -21.65
N GLY A 948 46.94 0.35 -22.28
CA GLY A 948 48.16 -0.25 -21.74
C GLY A 948 47.94 -1.19 -20.55
N GLN A 949 46.70 -1.63 -20.29
CA GLN A 949 46.34 -2.55 -19.19
C GLN A 949 46.68 -4.02 -19.56
N PHE A 950 47.92 -4.27 -19.96
CA PHE A 950 48.35 -5.58 -20.46
C PHE A 950 48.43 -6.65 -19.36
N GLN A 951 48.71 -6.26 -18.11
CA GLN A 951 48.71 -7.18 -16.97
C GLN A 951 47.31 -7.77 -16.73
N LEU A 952 46.28 -6.92 -16.69
CA LEU A 952 44.90 -7.37 -16.55
C LEU A 952 44.48 -8.28 -17.72
N LEU A 953 44.86 -7.92 -18.94
CA LEU A 953 44.60 -8.75 -20.12
C LEU A 953 45.23 -10.15 -19.97
N GLN A 954 46.47 -10.22 -19.48
CA GLN A 954 47.20 -11.46 -19.24
C GLN A 954 46.53 -12.32 -18.17
N GLU A 955 46.08 -11.71 -17.06
CA GLU A 955 45.31 -12.38 -16.01
C GLU A 955 43.98 -12.93 -16.53
N LEU A 956 43.21 -12.14 -17.28
CA LEU A 956 41.94 -12.58 -17.88
C LEU A 956 42.14 -13.78 -18.81
N LEU A 957 43.24 -13.80 -19.57
CA LEU A 957 43.57 -14.93 -20.43
C LEU A 957 44.01 -16.15 -19.62
N HIS A 958 44.84 -15.95 -18.60
CA HIS A 958 45.35 -17.01 -17.74
C HIS A 958 44.20 -17.71 -17.01
N HIS A 959 43.26 -16.94 -16.47
CA HIS A 959 42.06 -17.43 -15.80
C HIS A 959 40.94 -17.92 -16.72
N ARG A 960 41.18 -18.00 -18.04
CA ARG A 960 40.20 -18.49 -19.04
C ARG A 960 38.89 -17.69 -19.09
N VAL A 961 38.94 -16.41 -18.74
CA VAL A 961 37.80 -15.49 -18.86
C VAL A 961 37.52 -15.18 -20.34
N LEU A 962 38.56 -14.90 -21.13
CA LEU A 962 38.43 -14.59 -22.55
C LEU A 962 38.25 -15.87 -23.38
N PRO A 963 37.29 -15.93 -24.31
CA PRO A 963 37.17 -17.05 -25.23
C PRO A 963 38.31 -17.05 -26.25
N ASP A 964 38.75 -18.25 -26.64
CA ASP A 964 39.80 -18.42 -27.64
C ASP A 964 39.21 -18.17 -29.05
N LEU A 965 39.11 -16.91 -29.48
CA LEU A 965 38.57 -16.48 -30.80
C LEU A 965 39.69 -16.05 -31.76
N LYS A 966 39.63 -16.48 -33.04
CA LYS A 966 40.64 -16.10 -34.06
C LYS A 966 40.76 -14.58 -34.24
N ALA A 967 39.63 -13.88 -34.40
CA ALA A 967 39.60 -12.42 -34.56
C ALA A 967 40.26 -11.67 -33.39
N LEU A 968 40.08 -12.20 -32.18
CA LEU A 968 40.55 -11.59 -30.94
C LEU A 968 42.08 -11.78 -30.79
N ALA A 969 42.59 -12.95 -31.17
CA ALA A 969 44.03 -13.20 -31.26
C ALA A 969 44.72 -12.28 -32.28
N PHE A 970 44.14 -12.08 -33.47
CA PHE A 970 44.71 -11.17 -34.46
C PHE A 970 44.72 -9.70 -34.01
N ASN A 971 43.67 -9.26 -33.32
CA ASN A 971 43.66 -7.93 -32.70
C ASN A 971 44.80 -7.76 -31.68
N LEU A 972 45.09 -8.77 -30.86
CA LEU A 972 46.24 -8.73 -29.94
C LEU A 972 47.58 -8.65 -30.67
N VAL A 973 47.75 -9.35 -31.78
CA VAL A 973 48.97 -9.28 -32.59
C VAL A 973 49.22 -7.86 -33.09
N SER A 974 48.17 -7.13 -33.49
CA SER A 974 48.31 -5.72 -33.92
C SER A 974 48.91 -4.81 -32.85
N TYR A 975 48.78 -5.18 -31.57
CA TYR A 975 49.34 -4.44 -30.42
C TYR A 975 50.68 -5.00 -29.93
N SER A 976 51.25 -6.01 -30.60
CA SER A 976 52.54 -6.61 -30.23
C SER A 976 53.71 -5.61 -30.28
N ALA A 977 53.63 -4.58 -31.13
CA ALA A 977 54.62 -3.51 -31.18
C ALA A 977 54.70 -2.70 -29.88
N ASN A 978 53.61 -2.63 -29.10
CA ASN A 978 53.57 -1.89 -27.84
C ASN A 978 53.95 -2.76 -26.64
N ASN A 979 53.71 -4.08 -26.70
CA ASN A 979 54.07 -5.04 -25.67
C ASN A 979 54.23 -6.45 -26.27
N GLU A 980 55.42 -7.03 -26.13
CA GLU A 980 55.73 -8.38 -26.63
C GLU A 980 54.81 -9.47 -26.03
N CYS A 981 54.27 -9.24 -24.82
CA CYS A 981 53.34 -10.18 -24.17
C CYS A 981 52.07 -10.43 -25.00
N CYS A 982 51.59 -9.42 -25.75
CA CYS A 982 50.40 -9.55 -26.59
C CYS A 982 50.56 -10.61 -27.68
N PHE A 983 51.78 -10.74 -28.23
CA PHE A 983 52.08 -11.77 -29.22
C PHE A 983 51.99 -13.17 -28.61
N GLN A 984 52.61 -13.36 -27.43
CA GLN A 984 52.54 -14.63 -26.70
C GLN A 984 51.11 -14.99 -26.30
N MET A 985 50.30 -13.99 -25.92
CA MET A 985 48.88 -14.18 -25.62
C MET A 985 48.06 -14.62 -26.84
N ALA A 986 48.28 -13.99 -28.00
CA ALA A 986 47.64 -14.39 -29.24
C ALA A 986 48.04 -15.81 -29.67
N LEU A 987 49.33 -16.15 -29.56
CA LEU A 987 49.85 -17.48 -29.82
C LEU A 987 49.20 -18.53 -28.89
N ASN A 988 49.10 -18.21 -27.60
CA ASN A 988 48.44 -19.07 -26.61
C ASN A 988 46.94 -19.28 -26.91
N MET A 989 46.22 -18.26 -27.40
CA MET A 989 44.82 -18.44 -27.82
C MET A 989 44.70 -19.36 -29.03
N LEU A 990 45.49 -19.13 -30.08
CA LEU A 990 45.40 -19.88 -31.34
C LEU A 990 45.90 -21.34 -31.21
N THR A 991 46.93 -21.57 -30.41
CA THR A 991 47.47 -22.92 -30.17
C THR A 991 46.47 -23.82 -29.43
N ARG A 992 45.62 -23.24 -28.57
CA ARG A 992 44.60 -23.99 -27.81
C ARG A 992 43.39 -24.40 -28.61
N ARG A 993 43.08 -23.70 -29.70
CA ARG A 993 41.93 -24.04 -30.56
C ARG A 993 42.16 -25.29 -31.41
N GLY A 994 43.43 -25.62 -31.73
CA GLY A 994 43.79 -26.74 -32.60
C GLY A 994 43.46 -26.56 -34.09
N ASP A 995 42.50 -25.70 -34.45
CA ASP A 995 42.02 -25.42 -35.81
C ASP A 995 42.71 -24.21 -36.50
N SER A 996 43.77 -23.68 -35.88
CA SER A 996 44.52 -22.49 -36.34
C SER A 996 46.01 -22.76 -36.55
N ALA A 997 46.36 -23.95 -37.04
CA ALA A 997 47.76 -24.34 -37.23
C ALA A 997 48.50 -23.47 -38.25
N ASP A 998 47.83 -23.10 -39.35
CA ASP A 998 48.41 -22.28 -40.42
C ASP A 998 48.67 -20.85 -39.92
N GLU A 999 47.68 -20.26 -39.23
CA GLU A 999 47.78 -18.90 -38.69
C GLU A 999 48.87 -18.80 -37.60
N VAL A 1000 49.01 -19.83 -36.75
CA VAL A 1000 50.10 -19.89 -35.75
C VAL A 1000 51.46 -19.94 -36.43
N CYS A 1001 51.59 -20.74 -37.49
CA CYS A 1001 52.84 -20.84 -38.23
C CYS A 1001 53.17 -19.51 -38.94
N GLU A 1002 52.18 -18.85 -39.54
CA GLU A 1002 52.36 -17.53 -40.15
C GLU A 1002 52.81 -16.47 -39.15
N LEU A 1003 52.22 -16.44 -37.96
CA LEU A 1003 52.62 -15.51 -36.90
C LEU A 1003 54.05 -15.76 -36.41
N LEU A 1004 54.44 -17.03 -36.21
CA LEU A 1004 55.80 -17.40 -35.82
C LEU A 1004 56.84 -17.09 -36.90
N MET A 1005 56.46 -17.27 -38.18
CA MET A 1005 57.28 -16.87 -39.32
C MET A 1005 57.46 -15.36 -39.39
N ALA A 1006 56.41 -14.57 -39.11
CA ALA A 1006 56.48 -13.11 -39.08
C ALA A 1006 57.44 -12.55 -38.01
N GLN A 1007 57.67 -13.29 -36.91
CA GLN A 1007 58.69 -12.96 -35.89
C GLN A 1007 60.08 -13.56 -36.16
N ASN A 1008 60.36 -14.04 -37.38
CA ASN A 1008 61.61 -14.74 -37.74
C ASN A 1008 61.88 -16.04 -36.93
N ASN A 1009 60.88 -16.62 -36.27
CA ASN A 1009 61.03 -17.84 -35.48
C ASN A 1009 60.60 -19.10 -36.27
N VAL A 1010 61.22 -19.28 -37.43
CA VAL A 1010 60.85 -20.31 -38.43
C VAL A 1010 61.01 -21.75 -37.90
N LEU A 1011 62.03 -22.00 -37.06
CA LEU A 1011 62.25 -23.32 -36.45
C LEU A 1011 61.14 -23.72 -35.48
N SER A 1012 60.58 -22.77 -34.74
CA SER A 1012 59.46 -23.03 -33.83
C SER A 1012 58.18 -23.31 -34.61
N ALA A 1013 57.95 -22.60 -35.72
CA ALA A 1013 56.86 -22.86 -36.65
C ALA A 1013 56.94 -24.27 -37.26
N LEU A 1014 58.13 -24.66 -37.76
CA LEU A 1014 58.38 -26.00 -38.30
C LEU A 1014 58.12 -27.10 -37.25
N ARG A 1015 58.60 -26.92 -36.02
CA ARG A 1015 58.39 -27.88 -34.92
C ARG A 1015 56.91 -27.99 -34.54
N TYR A 1016 56.20 -26.87 -34.49
CA TYR A 1016 54.77 -26.85 -34.17
C TYR A 1016 53.94 -27.55 -35.24
N ALA A 1017 54.14 -27.22 -36.51
CA ALA A 1017 53.46 -27.86 -37.64
C ALA A 1017 53.73 -29.38 -37.71
N ARG A 1018 54.97 -29.79 -37.43
CA ARG A 1018 55.35 -31.20 -37.35
C ARG A 1018 54.62 -31.94 -36.23
N ASN A 1019 54.56 -31.36 -35.03
CA ASN A 1019 53.96 -32.00 -33.87
C ASN A 1019 52.45 -32.22 -34.04
N LEU A 1020 51.76 -31.36 -34.80
CA LEU A 1020 50.34 -31.48 -35.13
C LEU A 1020 50.07 -32.31 -36.40
N GLY A 1021 51.10 -32.62 -37.19
CA GLY A 1021 50.95 -33.37 -38.44
C GLY A 1021 50.27 -32.59 -39.59
N VAL A 1022 50.26 -31.25 -39.52
CA VAL A 1022 49.55 -30.36 -40.48
C VAL A 1022 50.51 -29.82 -41.56
N LEU A 1023 51.65 -30.47 -41.76
CA LEU A 1023 52.67 -30.01 -42.70
C LEU A 1023 52.24 -30.33 -44.14
N ASP A 1024 51.66 -29.34 -44.82
CA ASP A 1024 51.25 -29.44 -46.22
C ASP A 1024 52.27 -28.79 -47.17
N LYS A 1025 52.05 -28.94 -48.49
CA LYS A 1025 52.94 -28.37 -49.51
C LYS A 1025 52.99 -26.84 -49.45
N VAL A 1026 51.89 -26.18 -49.08
CA VAL A 1026 51.76 -24.71 -49.10
C VAL A 1026 52.54 -24.10 -47.94
N LEU A 1027 52.39 -24.66 -46.74
CA LEU A 1027 53.08 -24.23 -45.53
C LEU A 1027 54.59 -24.51 -45.61
N ALA A 1028 54.99 -25.63 -46.22
CA ALA A 1028 56.39 -25.97 -46.44
C ALA A 1028 57.11 -24.92 -47.32
N VAL A 1029 56.46 -24.43 -48.38
CA VAL A 1029 57.00 -23.34 -49.22
C VAL A 1029 57.16 -22.07 -48.40
N LYS A 1030 56.12 -21.65 -47.66
CA LYS A 1030 56.16 -20.45 -46.83
C LYS A 1030 57.30 -20.50 -45.79
N LEU A 1031 57.56 -21.67 -45.20
CA LEU A 1031 58.64 -21.88 -44.24
C LEU A 1031 60.04 -21.78 -44.89
N ILE A 1032 60.23 -22.37 -46.06
CA ILE A 1032 61.49 -22.30 -46.81
C ILE A 1032 61.75 -20.85 -47.27
N GLU A 1033 60.71 -20.17 -47.75
CA GLU A 1033 60.79 -18.78 -48.18
C GLU A 1033 61.09 -17.83 -47.00
N ALA A 1034 60.39 -18.00 -45.87
CA ALA A 1034 60.67 -17.25 -44.65
C ALA A 1034 62.10 -17.50 -44.14
N ALA A 1035 62.57 -18.75 -44.16
CA ALA A 1035 63.96 -19.07 -43.81
C ALA A 1035 64.97 -18.41 -44.75
N SER A 1036 64.67 -18.36 -46.06
CA SER A 1036 65.52 -17.74 -47.07
C SER A 1036 65.63 -16.21 -46.89
N ARG A 1037 64.54 -15.57 -46.44
CA ARG A 1037 64.46 -14.12 -46.16
C ARG A 1037 65.13 -13.72 -44.84
N SER A 1038 65.31 -14.64 -43.89
CA SER A 1038 65.77 -14.34 -42.50
C SER A 1038 67.24 -13.91 -42.32
N GLU A 1039 68.01 -13.66 -43.38
CA GLU A 1039 69.46 -13.36 -43.40
C GLU A 1039 70.39 -14.36 -42.64
N ASN A 1040 69.85 -15.39 -41.98
CA ASN A 1040 70.61 -16.39 -41.24
C ASN A 1040 70.86 -17.65 -42.10
N PRO A 1041 72.08 -17.87 -42.62
CA PRO A 1041 72.37 -18.98 -43.52
C PRO A 1041 72.24 -20.36 -42.84
N VAL A 1042 72.48 -20.46 -41.53
CA VAL A 1042 72.38 -21.72 -40.77
C VAL A 1042 70.92 -22.13 -40.61
N LEU A 1043 70.01 -21.16 -40.42
CA LEU A 1043 68.58 -21.40 -40.29
C LEU A 1043 67.99 -21.90 -41.62
N PHE A 1044 68.32 -21.26 -42.74
CA PHE A 1044 67.92 -21.74 -44.07
C PHE A 1044 68.45 -23.14 -44.36
N PHE A 1045 69.73 -23.40 -44.10
CA PHE A 1045 70.32 -24.72 -44.29
C PHE A 1045 69.58 -25.81 -43.50
N SER A 1046 69.27 -25.54 -42.22
CA SER A 1046 68.62 -26.51 -41.34
C SER A 1046 67.17 -26.80 -41.73
N VAL A 1047 66.40 -25.77 -42.10
CA VAL A 1047 65.00 -25.92 -42.53
C VAL A 1047 64.94 -26.62 -43.89
N PHE A 1048 65.79 -26.25 -44.84
CA PHE A 1048 65.83 -26.87 -46.16
C PHE A 1048 66.30 -28.34 -46.10
N GLN A 1049 67.33 -28.63 -45.30
CA GLN A 1049 67.80 -30.00 -45.08
C GLN A 1049 66.72 -30.91 -44.46
N TYR A 1050 65.83 -30.37 -43.63
CA TYR A 1050 64.70 -31.13 -43.09
C TYR A 1050 63.73 -31.56 -44.20
N PHE A 1051 63.34 -30.65 -45.08
CA PHE A 1051 62.44 -30.96 -46.19
C PHE A 1051 63.11 -31.85 -47.25
N GLU A 1052 64.41 -31.68 -47.53
CA GLU A 1052 65.18 -32.56 -48.43
C GLU A 1052 65.19 -34.02 -47.95
N LYS A 1053 65.22 -34.23 -46.62
CA LYS A 1053 65.20 -35.57 -46.01
C LYS A 1053 63.81 -36.22 -46.03
N ASP A 1054 62.73 -35.45 -46.15
CA ASP A 1054 61.36 -35.96 -46.31
C ASP A 1054 61.03 -36.20 -47.79
N VAL A 1055 61.42 -37.37 -48.30
CA VAL A 1055 61.36 -37.73 -49.73
C VAL A 1055 59.94 -37.59 -50.32
N ALA A 1056 58.91 -37.87 -49.54
CA ALA A 1056 57.52 -37.82 -50.01
C ALA A 1056 57.05 -36.37 -50.21
N LEU A 1057 57.32 -35.51 -49.22
CA LEU A 1057 56.89 -34.11 -49.22
C LEU A 1057 57.77 -33.26 -50.18
N PHE A 1058 59.06 -33.60 -50.30
CA PHE A 1058 59.96 -32.96 -51.26
C PHE A 1058 59.57 -33.22 -52.72
N LYS A 1059 59.16 -34.45 -53.06
CA LYS A 1059 58.64 -34.79 -54.39
C LYS A 1059 57.35 -34.03 -54.70
N GLN A 1060 56.51 -33.84 -53.69
CA GLN A 1060 55.30 -33.04 -53.79
C GLN A 1060 55.60 -31.55 -54.01
N LEU A 1061 56.66 -31.00 -53.40
CA LEU A 1061 57.14 -29.63 -53.61
C LEU A 1061 57.73 -29.42 -55.01
N GLN A 1062 58.52 -30.39 -55.52
CA GLN A 1062 59.06 -30.37 -56.88
C GLN A 1062 57.97 -30.28 -57.97
N GLN A 1063 56.81 -30.86 -57.72
CA GLN A 1063 55.65 -30.78 -58.62
C GLN A 1063 54.88 -29.47 -58.50
N TYR A 1064 54.93 -28.83 -57.33
CA TYR A 1064 54.13 -27.66 -57.01
C TYR A 1064 54.82 -26.35 -57.42
N ILE A 1065 56.13 -26.20 -57.16
CA ILE A 1065 56.90 -24.98 -57.51
C ILE A 1065 58.32 -25.32 -58.00
N PRO A 1066 58.50 -25.71 -59.28
CA PRO A 1066 59.79 -26.18 -59.79
C PRO A 1066 60.87 -25.08 -59.87
N SER A 1067 60.50 -23.86 -60.25
CA SER A 1067 61.44 -22.74 -60.46
C SER A 1067 62.03 -22.23 -59.15
N ASP A 1068 61.17 -22.00 -58.15
CA ASP A 1068 61.60 -21.41 -56.87
C ASP A 1068 62.36 -22.44 -56.05
N LEU A 1069 61.96 -23.72 -56.11
CA LEU A 1069 62.69 -24.81 -55.46
C LEU A 1069 64.10 -25.00 -56.03
N ALA A 1070 64.29 -24.83 -57.35
CA ALA A 1070 65.62 -24.86 -57.97
C ALA A 1070 66.50 -23.71 -57.46
N SER A 1071 65.93 -22.52 -57.26
CA SER A 1071 66.64 -21.37 -56.68
C SER A 1071 67.03 -21.60 -55.21
N PHE A 1072 66.14 -22.20 -54.42
CA PHE A 1072 66.42 -22.55 -53.02
C PHE A 1072 67.46 -23.68 -52.91
N GLN A 1073 67.40 -24.68 -53.80
CA GLN A 1073 68.39 -25.76 -53.88
C GLN A 1073 69.78 -25.20 -54.23
N ALA A 1074 69.88 -24.30 -55.20
CA ALA A 1074 71.15 -23.66 -55.55
C ALA A 1074 71.76 -22.87 -54.37
N LYS A 1075 70.91 -22.15 -53.61
CA LYS A 1075 71.32 -21.45 -52.39
C LYS A 1075 71.75 -22.43 -51.28
N TYR A 1076 71.09 -23.57 -51.14
CA TYR A 1076 71.45 -24.61 -50.19
C TYR A 1076 72.78 -25.29 -50.55
N ASP A 1077 73.00 -25.64 -51.82
CA ASP A 1077 74.23 -26.25 -52.30
C ASP A 1077 75.44 -25.31 -52.14
N HIS A 1078 75.24 -24.00 -52.36
CA HIS A 1078 76.24 -22.98 -52.07
C HIS A 1078 76.63 -22.96 -50.58
N LEU A 1079 75.66 -22.99 -49.67
CA LEU A 1079 75.90 -23.02 -48.22
C LEU A 1079 76.51 -24.34 -47.75
N ARG A 1080 76.15 -25.47 -48.39
CA ARG A 1080 76.72 -26.79 -48.14
C ARG A 1080 78.18 -26.87 -48.57
N GLY A 1081 78.55 -26.16 -49.64
CA GLY A 1081 79.92 -26.01 -50.09
C GLY A 1081 80.79 -25.15 -49.17
N ALA A 1082 80.20 -24.13 -48.52
CA ALA A 1082 80.90 -23.24 -47.58
C ALA A 1082 81.09 -23.83 -46.16
N SER A 1083 80.42 -24.94 -45.84
CA SER A 1083 80.51 -25.65 -44.53
C SER A 1083 81.52 -26.82 -44.54
N LYS A 1084 82.03 -27.20 -45.72
CA LYS A 1084 83.15 -28.13 -45.87
C LYS A 1084 84.45 -27.35 -45.90
#